data_AF-A0A5C7CHA4-F1
#
_entry.id   AF-A0A5C7CHA4-F1
#
_cell.length_a   1.000
_cell.length_b   1.000
_cell.length_c   1.000
_cell.angle_alpha   90.00
_cell.angle_beta   90.00
_cell.angle_gamma   90.00
#
_symmetry.space_group_name_H-M   'P 1'
#
loop_
_entity.id
_entity.type
_entity.pdbx_description
1 polymer ?
#
loop_
_entity_poly.entity_id
_entity_poly.type
_entity_poly.pdbx_seq_one_letter_code
_entity_poly.pdbx_strand_id
1 'polypeptide(L)'
;MSSEGLPVDGVVGTDIVLGSRSTQQATDEAKSSLSADSAAQSADAAFKFSRQAKSLVDDANEAADRAEAAAEVAQSGTDAYPDVAAAQAAIDAGTETRRYFSVRSTISTQWVDEYENVNGVATPTGRYLSNGKYVDEIAASVISLLASLIETNRRTASLRQYQSEQWQWLVEGAGGASETAMALDNDFGLWLAGLKSSIQDYIEQLLPKSIANRYVDLQYAIVAKNGIDGLLTINNNGDIRIVGTDDVLQDRLNAICSTTFSRRVAGFQFVIFTSDMKSAIFAIDDDGGVHIPGVEGPLQDNLGESLASIKTVGGVPAAAFRGDIVWSERPVLTAQKLTSSGFVFSYIPGGEAAAGAGVMYVPSIREMPVDAEEIHGGGSSGQSLNLESDFAGSNIVNKDPAYRGRLLAGYNGRPEGRNVTPVNESDVSTMNDMSYPSYRQGNILPLYTVLMQMGVGNVVFIHSAFAAGGRSFIQISRGTVPYENGLKFVQMAKSAADGVGKNYVFKFLTFEHGESDSDNGDNPNPGDYLARENVYFPGIQSDFKSITGQQDDFLIVIGQVGSRVNTKIGAVDGEGNPTGESVVVQPYSVPAVDQLAYVRQNPDKAIMYGPKYMLNWLYNDNSLSHLNAKGKVLQGEYTAQAIHWHLYNAEKKGTWTGLKVNSLTVSGNIADLLCDVPYAPIVIDTTFIADCLNQGISLEKNSAAVQSITIVDGNIIRVEFDKAPASDDYMLIGFTNTALSSSGHVCPLTCFRDSSPIKSRWITRNNEPFPLYNWLCLDRLPMTGEF
;
A
#
# COMPACT_ATOMS: atom_id res chain seq x y z
N MET A 1 -71.35 -87.93 68.89
CA MET A 1 -71.85 -87.57 70.23
C MET A 1 -70.92 -86.53 70.81
N SER A 2 -71.47 -85.43 71.35
CA SER A 2 -70.93 -84.47 72.36
C SER A 2 -69.49 -83.97 72.18
N SER A 3 -69.23 -82.68 71.94
CA SER A 3 -69.13 -81.59 72.96
C SER A 3 -68.00 -81.90 73.97
N GLU A 4 -67.01 -81.07 74.30
CA GLU A 4 -66.81 -79.63 74.48
C GLU A 4 -65.27 -79.43 74.39
N GLY A 5 -64.67 -78.36 73.87
CA GLY A 5 -64.72 -76.99 74.38
C GLY A 5 -63.77 -76.83 75.59
N LEU A 6 -62.64 -76.14 75.43
CA LEU A 6 -62.24 -75.03 76.33
C LEU A 6 -61.12 -74.17 75.65
N PRO A 7 -61.09 -72.85 75.91
CA PRO A 7 -60.51 -71.83 75.03
C PRO A 7 -59.30 -71.10 75.66
N VAL A 8 -58.57 -70.35 74.84
CA VAL A 8 -57.82 -69.18 75.34
C VAL A 8 -58.11 -68.01 74.41
N ASP A 9 -58.99 -67.13 74.89
CA ASP A 9 -59.37 -65.86 74.30
C ASP A 9 -58.25 -64.82 74.41
N GLY A 10 -58.10 -64.01 73.36
CA GLY A 10 -57.56 -62.65 73.52
C GLY A 10 -56.40 -62.22 72.63
N VAL A 11 -56.47 -62.36 71.31
CA VAL A 11 -55.90 -61.33 70.41
C VAL A 11 -56.86 -61.10 69.25
N VAL A 12 -57.25 -59.83 69.10
CA VAL A 12 -58.18 -59.28 68.11
C VAL A 12 -57.82 -59.74 66.69
N GLY A 13 -58.69 -60.53 66.08
CA GLY A 13 -58.68 -60.80 64.64
C GLY A 13 -59.31 -59.63 63.90
N THR A 14 -58.53 -58.98 63.03
CA THR A 14 -59.08 -58.24 61.89
C THR A 14 -58.93 -59.13 60.67
N ASP A 15 -60.06 -59.64 60.17
CA ASP A 15 -60.17 -60.24 58.84
C ASP A 15 -59.76 -59.20 57.78
N ILE A 16 -58.56 -59.36 57.21
CA ILE A 16 -58.21 -58.69 55.96
C ILE A 16 -58.51 -59.68 54.85
N VAL A 17 -59.69 -59.50 54.24
CA VAL A 17 -59.99 -60.05 52.91
C VAL A 17 -59.00 -59.41 51.94
N LEU A 18 -57.95 -60.14 51.58
CA LEU A 18 -57.07 -59.77 50.48
C LEU A 18 -57.84 -59.99 49.17
N GLY A 19 -58.43 -58.92 48.66
CA GLY A 19 -58.96 -58.88 47.29
C GLY A 19 -57.87 -59.30 46.31
N SER A 20 -58.24 -60.12 45.32
CA SER A 20 -57.34 -60.58 44.27
C SER A 20 -56.68 -59.39 43.57
N ARG A 21 -55.40 -59.15 43.88
CA ARG A 21 -54.59 -58.10 43.23
C ARG A 21 -54.46 -58.45 41.75
N SER A 22 -54.82 -57.51 40.87
CA SER A 22 -54.52 -57.67 39.45
C SER A 22 -53.00 -57.61 39.27
N THR A 23 -52.47 -58.39 38.34
CA THR A 23 -51.05 -58.41 37.97
C THR A 23 -50.55 -57.00 37.59
N GLN A 24 -51.44 -56.11 37.16
CA GLN A 24 -51.13 -54.74 36.84
C GLN A 24 -50.81 -53.90 38.09
N GLN A 25 -51.57 -54.05 39.17
CA GLN A 25 -51.36 -53.29 40.40
C GLN A 25 -50.06 -53.70 41.11
N ALA A 26 -49.68 -54.98 41.06
CA ALA A 26 -48.38 -55.45 41.53
C ALA A 26 -47.21 -54.94 40.67
N THR A 27 -47.46 -54.74 39.37
CA THR A 27 -46.45 -54.19 38.44
C THR A 27 -46.25 -52.69 38.66
N ASP A 28 -47.31 -51.95 38.96
CA ASP A 28 -47.25 -50.51 39.20
C ASP A 28 -46.64 -50.17 40.58
N GLU A 29 -46.92 -50.97 41.62
CA GLU A 29 -46.21 -50.87 42.91
C GLU A 29 -44.72 -51.23 42.77
N ALA A 30 -44.38 -52.28 42.02
CA ALA A 30 -42.98 -52.65 41.75
C ALA A 30 -42.22 -51.56 40.98
N LYS A 31 -42.88 -50.86 40.04
CA LYS A 31 -42.30 -49.71 39.32
C LYS A 31 -42.09 -48.48 40.23
N SER A 32 -42.95 -48.26 41.22
CA SER A 32 -42.75 -47.19 42.22
C SER A 32 -41.62 -47.48 43.21
N SER A 33 -41.33 -48.75 43.51
CA SER A 33 -40.18 -49.17 44.33
C SER A 33 -38.86 -49.29 43.56
N LEU A 34 -38.90 -49.25 42.21
CA LEU A 34 -37.76 -49.29 41.30
C LEU A 34 -37.39 -47.91 40.73
N SER A 35 -37.95 -46.82 41.28
CA SER A 35 -37.45 -45.46 40.98
C SER A 35 -36.08 -45.27 41.63
N ALA A 36 -35.09 -44.83 40.86
CA ALA A 36 -33.70 -44.63 41.30
C ALA A 36 -33.56 -43.82 42.62
N ASP A 37 -34.53 -42.97 42.94
CA ASP A 37 -34.53 -42.13 44.14
C ASP A 37 -34.65 -42.90 45.47
N SER A 38 -35.38 -44.03 45.52
CA SER A 38 -35.55 -44.81 46.77
C SER A 38 -34.30 -45.63 47.12
N ALA A 39 -33.59 -46.13 46.10
CA ALA A 39 -32.30 -46.78 46.26
C ALA A 39 -31.20 -45.76 46.64
N ALA A 40 -31.24 -44.55 46.07
CA ALA A 40 -30.30 -43.48 46.39
C ALA A 40 -30.47 -42.97 47.84
N GLN A 41 -31.70 -42.79 48.33
CA GLN A 41 -31.96 -42.41 49.72
C GLN A 41 -31.52 -43.49 50.73
N SER A 42 -31.72 -44.77 50.40
CA SER A 42 -31.29 -45.87 51.26
C SER A 42 -29.75 -46.00 51.31
N ALA A 43 -29.07 -45.77 50.19
CA ALA A 43 -27.61 -45.76 50.13
C ALA A 43 -27.00 -44.56 50.88
N ASP A 44 -27.59 -43.35 50.77
CA ASP A 44 -27.13 -42.16 51.49
C ASP A 44 -27.33 -42.28 53.01
N ALA A 45 -28.45 -42.87 53.45
CA ALA A 45 -28.67 -43.17 54.87
C ALA A 45 -27.65 -44.18 55.42
N ALA A 46 -27.37 -45.26 54.70
CA ALA A 46 -26.38 -46.26 55.09
C ALA A 46 -24.95 -45.67 55.14
N PHE A 47 -24.62 -44.79 54.19
CA PHE A 47 -23.32 -44.11 54.14
C PHE A 47 -23.14 -43.07 55.26
N LYS A 48 -24.22 -42.39 55.67
CA LYS A 48 -24.19 -41.49 56.84
C LYS A 48 -24.04 -42.26 58.14
N PHE A 49 -24.72 -43.40 58.28
CA PHE A 49 -24.62 -44.26 59.47
C PHE A 49 -23.21 -44.86 59.63
N SER A 50 -22.57 -45.30 58.54
CA SER A 50 -21.22 -45.88 58.62
C SER A 50 -20.18 -44.84 59.03
N ARG A 51 -20.32 -43.58 58.58
CA ARG A 51 -19.43 -42.48 58.97
C ARG A 51 -19.59 -42.10 60.44
N GLN A 52 -20.82 -42.06 60.95
CA GLN A 52 -21.07 -41.80 62.37
C GLN A 52 -20.56 -42.94 63.26
N ALA A 53 -20.73 -44.20 62.85
CA ALA A 53 -20.21 -45.35 63.57
C ALA A 53 -18.66 -45.36 63.63
N LYS A 54 -17.99 -44.97 62.54
CA LYS A 54 -16.53 -44.86 62.51
C LYS A 54 -16.01 -43.74 63.43
N SER A 55 -16.66 -42.58 63.43
CA SER A 55 -16.31 -41.46 64.32
C SER A 55 -16.38 -41.85 65.80
N LEU A 56 -17.43 -42.59 66.20
CA LEU A 56 -17.59 -43.02 67.59
C LEU A 56 -16.56 -44.08 68.03
N VAL A 57 -16.08 -44.92 67.11
CA VAL A 57 -15.00 -45.88 67.39
C VAL A 57 -13.67 -45.17 67.53
N ASP A 58 -13.40 -44.19 66.68
CA ASP A 58 -12.17 -43.39 66.74
C ASP A 58 -12.12 -42.56 68.05
N ASP A 59 -13.24 -41.97 68.48
CA ASP A 59 -13.35 -41.25 69.77
C ASP A 59 -13.17 -42.18 70.99
N ALA A 60 -13.69 -43.41 70.92
CA ALA A 60 -13.56 -44.40 71.99
C ALA A 60 -12.12 -44.91 72.15
N ASN A 61 -11.38 -45.10 71.04
CA ASN A 61 -9.98 -45.47 71.08
C ASN A 61 -9.11 -44.33 71.65
N GLU A 62 -9.37 -43.09 71.24
CA GLU A 62 -8.63 -41.92 71.76
C GLU A 62 -8.88 -41.68 73.26
N ALA A 63 -10.08 -42.01 73.76
CA ALA A 63 -10.38 -41.98 75.18
C ALA A 63 -9.69 -43.12 75.97
N ALA A 64 -9.53 -44.31 75.37
CA ALA A 64 -8.81 -45.43 75.97
C ALA A 64 -7.30 -45.15 76.08
N ASP A 65 -6.68 -44.64 75.02
CA ASP A 65 -5.25 -44.30 74.99
C ASP A 65 -4.89 -43.21 76.02
N ARG A 66 -5.77 -42.20 76.18
CA ARG A 66 -5.60 -41.15 77.20
C ARG A 66 -5.76 -41.67 78.63
N ALA A 67 -6.59 -42.68 78.85
CA ALA A 67 -6.77 -43.31 80.16
C ALA A 67 -5.59 -44.21 80.56
N GLU A 68 -4.95 -44.89 79.59
CA GLU A 68 -3.74 -45.71 79.78
C GLU A 68 -2.51 -44.83 80.06
N ALA A 69 -2.30 -43.77 79.27
CA ALA A 69 -1.18 -42.83 79.46
C ALA A 69 -1.24 -42.07 80.80
N ALA A 70 -2.44 -41.74 81.30
CA ALA A 70 -2.61 -41.10 82.60
C ALA A 70 -2.37 -42.05 83.78
N ALA A 71 -2.55 -43.37 83.59
CA ALA A 71 -2.33 -44.39 84.61
C ALA A 71 -0.83 -44.76 84.75
N GLU A 72 -0.05 -44.75 83.66
CA GLU A 72 1.38 -45.09 83.67
C GLU A 72 2.29 -43.99 84.24
N VAL A 73 1.93 -42.71 84.05
CA VAL A 73 2.71 -41.56 84.57
C VAL A 73 2.54 -41.38 86.08
N ALA A 74 1.45 -41.88 86.67
CA ALA A 74 1.17 -41.74 88.10
C ALA A 74 1.98 -42.71 89.00
N GLN A 75 2.70 -43.70 88.45
CA GLN A 75 3.37 -44.77 89.22
C GLN A 75 4.92 -44.78 89.20
N SER A 76 5.61 -43.91 88.45
CA SER A 76 7.03 -44.08 88.14
C SER A 76 8.04 -43.17 88.87
N GLY A 77 7.70 -42.58 90.02
CA GLY A 77 8.64 -41.70 90.77
C GLY A 77 8.35 -41.46 92.25
N THR A 78 7.50 -42.30 92.86
CA THR A 78 7.03 -42.14 94.25
C THR A 78 8.07 -42.49 95.31
N ASP A 79 9.08 -43.29 94.98
CA ASP A 79 10.09 -43.79 95.94
C ASP A 79 11.51 -43.24 95.71
N ALA A 80 11.66 -42.14 94.95
CA ALA A 80 12.96 -41.54 94.67
C ALA A 80 13.44 -40.62 95.80
N TYR A 81 14.70 -40.76 96.23
CA TYR A 81 15.30 -39.86 97.21
C TYR A 81 15.43 -38.45 96.64
N PRO A 82 15.23 -37.40 97.46
CA PRO A 82 15.27 -36.02 97.00
C PRO A 82 16.66 -35.57 96.51
N ASP A 83 17.73 -36.18 97.03
CA ASP A 83 19.11 -35.96 96.61
C ASP A 83 20.01 -37.14 97.03
N VAL A 84 21.25 -37.14 96.55
CA VAL A 84 22.23 -38.20 96.84
C VAL A 84 22.60 -38.26 98.33
N ALA A 85 22.52 -37.14 99.05
CA ALA A 85 22.85 -37.11 100.47
C ALA A 85 21.79 -37.81 101.32
N ALA A 86 20.50 -37.62 100.98
CA ALA A 86 19.39 -38.34 101.60
C ALA A 86 19.47 -39.85 101.30
N ALA A 87 19.83 -40.22 100.08
CA ALA A 87 20.04 -41.62 99.72
C ALA A 87 21.22 -42.24 100.48
N GLN A 88 22.34 -41.51 100.60
CA GLN A 88 23.51 -41.96 101.38
C GLN A 88 23.16 -42.12 102.86
N ALA A 89 22.43 -41.17 103.46
CA ALA A 89 21.98 -41.28 104.84
C ALA A 89 21.06 -42.50 105.05
N ALA A 90 20.22 -42.82 104.06
CA ALA A 90 19.35 -44.00 104.12
C ALA A 90 20.14 -45.32 104.01
N ILE A 91 21.24 -45.35 103.25
CA ILE A 91 22.19 -46.47 103.21
C ILE A 91 22.88 -46.62 104.57
N ASP A 92 23.41 -45.52 105.12
CA ASP A 92 24.15 -45.52 106.40
C ASP A 92 23.25 -45.94 107.57
N ALA A 93 21.97 -45.56 107.53
CA ALA A 93 20.96 -45.96 108.52
C ALA A 93 20.45 -47.40 108.33
N GLY A 94 20.87 -48.09 107.27
CA GLY A 94 20.41 -49.45 106.92
C GLY A 94 18.97 -49.53 106.41
N THR A 95 18.33 -48.39 106.14
CA THR A 95 16.94 -48.31 105.66
C THR A 95 16.84 -48.51 104.14
N GLU A 96 17.86 -48.10 103.38
CA GLU A 96 17.96 -48.44 101.96
C GLU A 96 18.77 -49.72 101.79
N THR A 97 18.10 -50.77 101.33
CA THR A 97 18.70 -52.11 101.18
C THR A 97 18.78 -52.56 99.72
N ARG A 98 18.20 -51.79 98.79
CA ARG A 98 18.19 -52.11 97.37
C ARG A 98 19.57 -51.88 96.76
N ARG A 99 19.94 -52.76 95.83
CA ARG A 99 21.16 -52.61 95.04
C ARG A 99 21.10 -51.36 94.16
N TYR A 100 19.98 -51.18 93.44
CA TYR A 100 19.71 -49.99 92.63
C TYR A 100 18.52 -49.23 93.21
N PHE A 101 18.61 -47.90 93.27
CA PHE A 101 17.57 -47.01 93.77
C PHE A 101 17.59 -45.68 92.99
N SER A 102 16.49 -44.93 93.04
CA SER A 102 16.35 -43.69 92.29
C SER A 102 16.61 -42.47 93.16
N VAL A 103 17.31 -41.49 92.60
CA VAL A 103 17.53 -40.16 93.18
C VAL A 103 16.98 -39.13 92.20
N ARG A 104 16.39 -38.04 92.69
CA ARG A 104 15.91 -36.94 91.85
C ARG A 104 17.07 -36.32 91.07
N SER A 105 16.90 -36.22 89.75
CA SER A 105 17.94 -35.68 88.87
C SER A 105 18.07 -34.16 89.02
N THR A 106 19.29 -33.66 88.90
CA THR A 106 19.57 -32.20 88.83
C THR A 106 19.58 -31.68 87.38
N ILE A 107 19.51 -32.58 86.39
CA ILE A 107 19.51 -32.23 84.97
C ILE A 107 18.08 -31.90 84.53
N SER A 108 17.89 -30.70 83.97
CA SER A 108 16.55 -30.15 83.66
C SER A 108 15.71 -30.93 82.64
N THR A 109 16.28 -31.90 81.94
CA THR A 109 15.59 -32.78 80.98
C THR A 109 15.34 -34.19 81.53
N GLN A 110 15.73 -34.45 82.78
CA GLN A 110 15.67 -35.75 83.44
C GLN A 110 14.80 -35.65 84.70
N TRP A 111 14.06 -36.72 85.00
CA TRP A 111 13.14 -36.82 86.12
C TRP A 111 13.81 -37.46 87.34
N VAL A 112 14.50 -38.58 87.14
CA VAL A 112 15.25 -39.32 88.15
C VAL A 112 16.49 -39.97 87.53
N ASP A 113 17.53 -40.07 88.34
CA ASP A 113 18.79 -40.77 88.05
C ASP A 113 18.83 -42.07 88.86
N GLU A 114 19.34 -43.14 88.24
CA GLU A 114 19.57 -44.42 88.93
C GLU A 114 20.94 -44.42 89.63
N TYR A 115 20.94 -44.86 90.89
CA TYR A 115 22.11 -45.02 91.74
C TYR A 115 22.22 -46.46 92.22
N GLU A 116 23.45 -46.95 92.42
CA GLU A 116 23.79 -48.25 92.98
C GLU A 116 24.45 -48.08 94.36
N ASN A 117 24.08 -48.91 95.33
CA ASN A 117 24.81 -49.00 96.61
C ASN A 117 26.06 -49.89 96.42
N VAL A 118 27.21 -49.26 96.25
CA VAL A 118 28.49 -49.94 96.07
C VAL A 118 29.26 -49.87 97.39
N ASN A 119 29.35 -50.99 98.11
CA ASN A 119 30.07 -51.11 99.38
C ASN A 119 29.69 -50.05 100.44
N GLY A 120 28.40 -49.68 100.51
CA GLY A 120 27.90 -48.69 101.46
C GLY A 120 27.91 -47.25 100.92
N VAL A 121 28.22 -47.03 99.64
CA VAL A 121 28.26 -45.69 99.03
C VAL A 121 27.28 -45.59 97.86
N ALA A 122 26.43 -44.57 97.87
CA ALA A 122 25.52 -44.23 96.77
C ALA A 122 26.31 -43.75 95.54
N THR A 123 26.36 -44.58 94.50
CA THR A 123 27.14 -44.34 93.27
C THR A 123 26.23 -44.23 92.05
N PRO A 124 26.28 -43.16 91.23
CA PRO A 124 25.40 -43.02 90.06
C PRO A 124 25.76 -44.05 88.96
N THR A 125 24.75 -44.64 88.32
CA THR A 125 24.95 -45.63 87.22
C THR A 125 25.07 -44.99 85.85
N GLY A 126 24.58 -43.74 85.69
CA GLY A 126 24.48 -43.03 84.41
C GLY A 126 23.20 -43.32 83.63
N ARG A 127 22.29 -44.15 84.14
CA ARG A 127 20.95 -44.35 83.59
C ARG A 127 19.97 -43.35 84.21
N TYR A 128 19.08 -42.80 83.39
CA TYR A 128 18.11 -41.78 83.81
C TYR A 128 16.76 -41.97 83.11
N LEU A 129 15.72 -41.39 83.71
CA LEU A 129 14.41 -41.24 83.09
C LEU A 129 14.26 -39.79 82.59
N SER A 130 13.87 -39.58 81.33
CA SER A 130 13.64 -38.22 80.79
C SER A 130 12.33 -37.62 81.33
N ASN A 131 12.24 -36.30 81.46
CA ASN A 131 11.02 -35.64 81.92
C ASN A 131 10.07 -35.25 80.76
N GLY A 132 8.81 -34.97 81.11
CA GLY A 132 7.76 -34.66 80.12
C GLY A 132 8.10 -33.48 79.19
N LYS A 133 8.88 -32.49 79.66
CA LYS A 133 9.27 -31.33 78.86
C LYS A 133 10.12 -31.70 77.64
N TYR A 134 11.00 -32.69 77.76
CA TYR A 134 11.81 -33.18 76.64
C TYR A 134 10.96 -33.95 75.61
N VAL A 135 9.92 -34.64 76.07
CA VAL A 135 8.96 -35.35 75.21
C VAL A 135 8.05 -34.35 74.48
N ASP A 136 7.62 -33.29 75.16
CA ASP A 136 6.80 -32.21 74.58
C ASP A 136 7.54 -31.42 73.50
N GLU A 137 8.84 -31.16 73.68
CA GLU A 137 9.68 -30.48 72.67
C GLU A 137 9.83 -31.31 71.38
N ILE A 138 9.89 -32.65 71.49
CA ILE A 138 9.90 -33.55 70.32
C ILE A 138 8.51 -33.60 69.67
N ALA A 139 7.44 -33.67 70.46
CA ALA A 139 6.06 -33.69 69.94
C ALA A 139 5.71 -32.41 69.17
N ALA A 140 6.11 -31.24 69.67
CA ALA A 140 5.88 -29.96 69.00
C ALA A 140 6.57 -29.87 67.62
N SER A 141 7.77 -30.43 67.49
CA SER A 141 8.52 -30.50 66.23
C SER A 141 7.81 -31.37 65.19
N VAL A 142 7.29 -32.54 65.60
CA VAL A 142 6.54 -33.45 64.72
C VAL A 142 5.19 -32.86 64.29
N ILE A 143 4.49 -32.18 65.19
CA ILE A 143 3.21 -31.51 64.89
C ILE A 143 3.42 -30.37 63.88
N SER A 144 4.49 -29.58 64.00
CA SER A 144 4.80 -28.52 63.03
C SER A 144 5.12 -29.07 61.65
N LEU A 145 5.79 -30.24 61.56
CA LEU A 145 6.09 -30.89 60.29
C LEU A 145 4.81 -31.44 59.63
N LEU A 146 3.93 -32.06 60.42
CA LEU A 146 2.63 -32.55 59.97
C LEU A 146 1.71 -31.41 59.50
N ALA A 147 1.69 -30.28 60.21
CA ALA A 147 0.90 -29.11 59.81
C ALA A 147 1.36 -28.53 58.46
N SER A 148 2.67 -28.47 58.21
CA SER A 148 3.23 -28.06 56.91
C SER A 148 2.86 -29.04 55.78
N LEU A 149 2.88 -30.34 56.07
CA LEU A 149 2.48 -31.38 55.12
C LEU A 149 0.97 -31.33 54.82
N ILE A 150 0.14 -31.07 55.82
CA ILE A 150 -1.32 -30.93 55.69
C ILE A 150 -1.65 -29.67 54.88
N GLU A 151 -1.00 -28.53 55.14
CA GLU A 151 -1.21 -27.29 54.39
C GLU A 151 -0.78 -27.43 52.92
N THR A 152 0.35 -28.11 52.67
CA THR A 152 0.81 -28.42 51.31
C THR A 152 -0.17 -29.36 50.58
N ASN A 153 -0.66 -30.39 51.27
CA ASN A 153 -1.70 -31.29 50.72
C ASN A 153 -3.03 -30.56 50.50
N ARG A 154 -3.42 -29.64 51.36
CA ARG A 154 -4.68 -28.89 51.25
C ARG A 154 -4.65 -27.87 50.11
N ARG A 155 -3.50 -27.23 49.86
CA ARG A 155 -3.28 -26.35 48.70
C ARG A 155 -3.20 -27.10 47.37
N THR A 156 -2.75 -28.36 47.38
CA THR A 156 -2.70 -29.21 46.18
C THR A 156 -3.97 -30.05 45.97
N ALA A 157 -4.81 -30.23 46.99
CA ALA A 157 -6.04 -31.03 46.91
C ALA A 157 -7.07 -30.47 45.92
N SER A 158 -7.19 -29.14 45.79
CA SER A 158 -8.07 -28.50 44.79
C SER A 158 -7.51 -28.54 43.36
N LEU A 159 -6.21 -28.84 43.20
CA LEU A 159 -5.58 -29.05 41.89
C LEU A 159 -5.68 -30.52 41.45
N ARG A 160 -5.68 -31.48 42.40
CA ARG A 160 -5.86 -32.91 42.08
C ARG A 160 -7.24 -33.25 41.52
N GLN A 161 -8.25 -32.42 41.76
CA GLN A 161 -9.59 -32.59 41.19
C GLN A 161 -9.66 -32.21 39.70
N TYR A 162 -8.62 -31.54 39.16
CA TYR A 162 -8.49 -31.18 37.74
C TYR A 162 -7.27 -31.83 37.07
N GLN A 163 -6.56 -32.70 37.79
CA GLN A 163 -5.44 -33.46 37.26
C GLN A 163 -5.85 -34.92 37.18
N SER A 164 -6.24 -35.35 35.98
CA SER A 164 -6.25 -36.77 35.68
C SER A 164 -4.81 -37.21 35.37
N GLU A 165 -4.40 -38.37 35.88
CA GLU A 165 -3.15 -39.01 35.43
C GLU A 165 -3.24 -39.51 33.98
N GLN A 166 -4.44 -39.50 33.39
CA GLN A 166 -4.71 -39.96 32.03
C GLN A 166 -5.07 -38.81 31.07
N TRP A 167 -5.69 -37.74 31.57
CA TRP A 167 -6.29 -36.67 30.77
C TRP A 167 -5.70 -35.29 31.10
N GLN A 168 -5.21 -34.56 30.09
CA GLN A 168 -4.77 -33.16 30.25
C GLN A 168 -5.94 -32.21 30.38
N TRP A 169 -7.05 -32.52 29.71
CA TRP A 169 -8.24 -31.68 29.69
C TRP A 169 -9.48 -32.55 29.51
N LEU A 170 -10.55 -32.24 30.23
CA LEU A 170 -11.76 -33.05 30.23
C LEU A 170 -13.00 -32.19 30.52
N VAL A 171 -14.14 -32.63 29.99
CA VAL A 171 -15.47 -32.07 30.23
C VAL A 171 -16.32 -33.15 30.87
N GLU A 172 -16.64 -33.00 32.15
CA GLU A 172 -17.40 -33.95 32.95
C GLU A 172 -18.88 -33.62 32.98
N GLY A 173 -19.72 -34.67 33.03
CA GLY A 173 -21.10 -34.59 33.49
C GLY A 173 -21.20 -34.38 35.00
N ALA A 174 -22.43 -34.32 35.51
CA ALA A 174 -22.68 -34.07 36.93
C ALA A 174 -22.11 -35.16 37.87
N GLY A 175 -21.80 -36.35 37.35
CA GLY A 175 -21.17 -37.46 38.08
C GLY A 175 -19.64 -37.40 38.19
N GLY A 176 -18.97 -36.37 37.68
CA GLY A 176 -17.50 -36.22 37.74
C GLY A 176 -16.76 -37.08 36.71
N ALA A 177 -15.48 -37.40 36.95
CA ALA A 177 -14.57 -38.09 36.02
C ALA A 177 -15.06 -39.44 35.46
N SER A 178 -16.09 -40.05 36.06
CA SER A 178 -16.76 -41.25 35.55
C SER A 178 -17.78 -40.98 34.45
N GLU A 179 -18.12 -39.72 34.18
CA GLU A 179 -19.06 -39.25 33.15
C GLU A 179 -18.41 -38.25 32.19
N THR A 180 -17.22 -38.58 31.68
CA THR A 180 -16.50 -37.76 30.72
C THR A 180 -17.23 -37.70 29.38
N ALA A 181 -17.77 -36.52 29.04
CA ALA A 181 -18.42 -36.25 27.76
C ALA A 181 -17.39 -36.14 26.62
N MET A 182 -16.27 -35.48 26.92
CA MET A 182 -15.14 -35.26 26.01
C MET A 182 -13.85 -35.09 26.82
N ALA A 183 -12.74 -35.68 26.37
CA ALA A 183 -11.43 -35.48 26.99
C ALA A 183 -10.29 -35.47 25.97
N LEU A 184 -9.16 -34.88 26.37
CA LEU A 184 -7.86 -35.00 25.73
C LEU A 184 -6.93 -35.76 26.68
N ASP A 185 -6.36 -36.89 26.23
CA ASP A 185 -5.34 -37.60 27.03
C ASP A 185 -4.01 -36.85 27.08
N ASN A 186 -3.07 -37.40 27.83
CA ASN A 186 -1.69 -36.92 27.91
C ASN A 186 -0.93 -36.90 26.59
N ASP A 187 -1.39 -37.62 25.57
CA ASP A 187 -0.81 -37.67 24.23
C ASP A 187 -1.61 -36.83 23.22
N PHE A 188 -2.56 -36.00 23.68
CA PHE A 188 -3.49 -35.19 22.88
C PHE A 188 -4.50 -35.99 22.02
N GLY A 189 -4.76 -37.25 22.38
CA GLY A 189 -5.84 -38.04 21.82
C GLY A 189 -7.21 -37.51 22.24
N LEU A 190 -8.12 -37.30 21.28
CA LEU A 190 -9.48 -36.85 21.54
C LEU A 190 -10.39 -38.04 21.88
N TRP A 191 -11.02 -37.99 23.05
CA TRP A 191 -11.96 -38.98 23.55
C TRP A 191 -13.35 -38.39 23.60
N LEU A 192 -14.35 -39.17 23.16
CA LEU A 192 -15.76 -38.81 23.20
C LEU A 192 -16.54 -39.90 23.94
N ALA A 193 -17.60 -39.51 24.64
CA ALA A 193 -18.45 -40.43 25.38
C ALA A 193 -18.93 -41.60 24.49
N GLY A 194 -18.74 -42.83 24.99
CA GLY A 194 -19.14 -44.07 24.32
C GLY A 194 -18.07 -44.69 23.41
N LEU A 195 -16.94 -44.01 23.18
CA LEU A 195 -15.78 -44.60 22.50
C LEU A 195 -14.92 -45.41 23.49
N LYS A 196 -14.36 -46.55 23.04
CA LYS A 196 -13.51 -47.43 23.86
C LYS A 196 -12.02 -47.05 23.82
N SER A 197 -11.65 -46.11 22.95
CA SER A 197 -10.26 -45.69 22.67
C SER A 197 -10.26 -44.23 22.19
N SER A 198 -9.10 -43.59 22.08
CA SER A 198 -9.01 -42.24 21.50
C SER A 198 -9.41 -42.27 20.02
N ILE A 199 -9.92 -41.16 19.48
CA ILE A 199 -10.16 -41.04 18.03
C ILE A 199 -8.87 -41.28 17.24
N GLN A 200 -7.72 -40.86 17.77
CA GLN A 200 -6.41 -41.14 17.17
C GLN A 200 -6.14 -42.65 17.09
N ASP A 201 -6.47 -43.44 18.10
CA ASP A 201 -6.29 -44.91 18.06
C ASP A 201 -7.20 -45.56 17.02
N TYR A 202 -8.41 -45.04 16.81
CA TYR A 202 -9.28 -45.51 15.72
C TYR A 202 -8.73 -45.13 14.35
N ILE A 203 -8.12 -43.95 14.21
CA ILE A 203 -7.42 -43.53 12.99
C ILE A 203 -6.15 -44.36 12.77
N GLU A 204 -5.37 -44.65 13.81
CA GLU A 204 -4.20 -45.54 13.75
C GLU A 204 -4.59 -47.01 13.51
N GLN A 205 -5.78 -47.46 13.91
CA GLN A 205 -6.32 -48.77 13.51
C GLN A 205 -6.75 -48.79 12.05
N LEU A 206 -7.19 -47.65 11.49
CA LEU A 206 -7.45 -47.50 10.06
C LEU A 206 -6.15 -47.36 9.23
N LEU A 207 -5.07 -46.83 9.82
CA LEU A 207 -3.74 -46.70 9.24
C LEU A 207 -2.62 -47.00 10.27
N PRO A 208 -2.19 -48.27 10.43
CA PRO A 208 -1.22 -48.64 11.44
C PRO A 208 0.18 -48.03 11.20
N LYS A 209 0.78 -47.38 12.21
CA LYS A 209 2.20 -46.96 12.21
C LYS A 209 3.18 -48.11 11.96
N SER A 210 2.79 -49.35 12.25
CA SER A 210 3.58 -50.55 11.92
C SER A 210 3.75 -50.79 10.41
N ILE A 211 2.92 -50.18 9.57
CA ILE A 211 3.09 -50.17 8.10
C ILE A 211 4.23 -49.22 7.72
N ALA A 212 4.30 -48.03 8.32
CA ALA A 212 5.39 -47.08 8.06
C ALA A 212 6.78 -47.65 8.42
N ASN A 213 6.88 -48.39 9.53
CA ASN A 213 8.13 -49.06 9.92
C ASN A 213 8.52 -50.26 9.03
N ARG A 214 7.59 -50.82 8.25
CA ARG A 214 7.86 -51.95 7.33
C ARG A 214 8.45 -51.52 5.98
N TYR A 215 8.32 -50.25 5.62
CA TYR A 215 8.73 -49.71 4.32
C TYR A 215 9.67 -48.51 4.49
N VAL A 216 10.53 -48.57 5.50
CA VAL A 216 11.68 -47.66 5.65
C VAL A 216 12.53 -47.71 4.37
N ASP A 217 12.94 -46.54 3.91
CA ASP A 217 13.70 -46.31 2.67
C ASP A 217 12.93 -46.46 1.34
N LEU A 218 11.59 -46.54 1.40
CA LEU A 218 10.71 -46.56 0.23
C LEU A 218 9.80 -45.32 0.17
N GLN A 219 9.75 -44.67 -0.99
CA GLN A 219 8.83 -43.57 -1.29
C GLN A 219 7.43 -44.06 -1.66
N TYR A 220 7.33 -45.26 -2.27
CA TYR A 220 6.05 -45.82 -2.75
C TYR A 220 6.10 -47.34 -2.79
N ALA A 221 5.04 -48.04 -2.36
CA ALA A 221 4.96 -49.50 -2.39
C ALA A 221 3.54 -50.00 -2.66
N ILE A 222 3.40 -50.84 -3.69
CA ILE A 222 2.20 -51.63 -3.98
C ILE A 222 2.51 -53.06 -3.56
N VAL A 223 1.69 -53.63 -2.69
CA VAL A 223 1.85 -55.01 -2.18
C VAL A 223 0.65 -55.86 -2.55
N ALA A 224 0.85 -57.16 -2.70
CA ALA A 224 -0.23 -58.11 -2.96
C ALA A 224 -1.20 -58.16 -1.77
N LYS A 225 -2.40 -58.71 -2.00
CA LYS A 225 -3.48 -58.78 -0.98
C LYS A 225 -3.05 -59.48 0.32
N ASN A 226 -2.02 -60.32 0.28
CA ASN A 226 -1.46 -60.98 1.46
C ASN A 226 -0.56 -60.06 2.33
N GLY A 227 -0.22 -58.86 1.84
CA GLY A 227 0.62 -57.88 2.54
C GLY A 227 2.09 -58.29 2.71
N ILE A 228 2.52 -59.37 2.06
CA ILE A 228 3.86 -59.97 2.19
C ILE A 228 4.64 -59.80 0.89
N ASP A 229 3.99 -59.97 -0.27
CA ASP A 229 4.67 -59.84 -1.56
C ASP A 229 4.62 -58.39 -2.04
N GLY A 230 5.79 -57.78 -2.26
CA GLY A 230 5.88 -56.55 -3.05
C GLY A 230 5.36 -56.81 -4.46
N LEU A 231 4.72 -55.84 -5.09
CA LEU A 231 4.32 -55.89 -6.50
C LEU A 231 5.05 -54.81 -7.30
N LEU A 232 5.17 -53.62 -6.72
CA LEU A 232 5.93 -52.49 -7.23
C LEU A 232 6.44 -51.64 -6.06
N THR A 233 7.72 -51.28 -6.03
CA THR A 233 8.26 -50.35 -5.03
C THR A 233 9.14 -49.28 -5.66
N ILE A 234 9.18 -48.09 -5.05
CA ILE A 234 10.06 -46.98 -5.38
C ILE A 234 10.86 -46.67 -4.13
N ASN A 235 12.20 -46.71 -4.21
CA ASN A 235 13.06 -46.38 -3.07
C ASN A 235 13.35 -44.87 -2.97
N ASN A 236 14.03 -44.45 -1.91
CA ASN A 236 14.42 -43.04 -1.70
C ASN A 236 15.34 -42.45 -2.77
N ASN A 237 15.96 -43.28 -3.61
CA ASN A 237 16.79 -42.86 -4.74
C ASN A 237 16.00 -42.81 -6.07
N GLY A 238 14.69 -43.09 -6.03
CA GLY A 238 13.83 -43.16 -7.21
C GLY A 238 13.92 -44.48 -7.99
N ASP A 239 14.58 -45.51 -7.44
CA ASP A 239 14.69 -46.80 -8.12
C ASP A 239 13.36 -47.55 -8.06
N ILE A 240 12.83 -47.91 -9.23
CA ILE A 240 11.60 -48.68 -9.34
C ILE A 240 11.95 -50.18 -9.39
N ARG A 241 11.36 -50.98 -8.49
CA ARG A 241 11.44 -52.44 -8.48
C ARG A 241 10.06 -53.06 -8.73
N ILE A 242 9.97 -53.99 -9.67
CA ILE A 242 8.74 -54.74 -9.98
C ILE A 242 9.00 -56.21 -9.63
N VAL A 243 8.02 -56.90 -9.04
CA VAL A 243 8.20 -58.30 -8.67
C VAL A 243 8.19 -59.24 -9.88
N GLY A 244 9.13 -60.20 -9.87
CA GLY A 244 9.35 -61.16 -10.95
C GLY A 244 10.44 -60.75 -11.95
N THR A 245 11.17 -59.66 -11.70
CA THR A 245 12.36 -59.28 -12.47
C THR A 245 13.60 -59.44 -11.60
N ASP A 246 14.62 -60.13 -12.13
CA ASP A 246 15.89 -60.36 -11.43
C ASP A 246 16.77 -59.08 -11.40
N ASP A 247 16.40 -58.08 -12.19
CA ASP A 247 17.11 -56.81 -12.36
C ASP A 247 16.26 -55.66 -11.79
N VAL A 248 16.90 -54.59 -11.30
CA VAL A 248 16.18 -53.34 -10.97
C VAL A 248 15.62 -52.79 -12.28
N LEU A 249 14.35 -52.34 -12.33
CA LEU A 249 13.78 -51.76 -13.55
C LEU A 249 14.64 -50.57 -14.06
N GLN A 250 15.35 -49.94 -13.13
CA GLN A 250 16.37 -48.92 -13.35
C GLN A 250 17.49 -49.35 -14.31
N ASP A 251 17.92 -50.61 -14.31
CA ASP A 251 18.99 -51.10 -15.20
C ASP A 251 18.49 -51.21 -16.66
N ARG A 252 17.22 -51.58 -16.86
CA ARG A 252 16.56 -51.53 -18.17
C ARG A 252 16.19 -50.11 -18.61
N LEU A 253 15.77 -49.25 -17.67
CA LEU A 253 15.46 -47.85 -17.95
C LEU A 253 16.70 -47.03 -18.25
N ASN A 254 17.85 -47.28 -17.62
CA ASN A 254 19.14 -46.66 -17.94
C ASN A 254 19.59 -46.93 -19.39
N ALA A 255 19.17 -48.06 -19.97
CA ALA A 255 19.40 -48.38 -21.38
C ALA A 255 18.42 -47.68 -22.34
N ILE A 256 17.25 -47.24 -21.87
CA ILE A 256 16.17 -46.67 -22.71
C ILE A 256 16.06 -45.14 -22.56
N CYS A 257 16.33 -44.61 -21.38
CA CYS A 257 16.30 -43.17 -21.05
C CYS A 257 17.60 -42.82 -20.33
N SER A 258 18.56 -42.27 -21.07
CA SER A 258 19.89 -41.96 -20.53
C SER A 258 19.82 -40.91 -19.42
N THR A 259 20.83 -40.87 -18.56
CA THR A 259 21.10 -39.78 -17.58
C THR A 259 21.22 -38.39 -18.21
N THR A 260 21.21 -38.29 -19.54
CA THR A 260 21.11 -37.04 -20.29
C THR A 260 19.70 -36.44 -20.25
N PHE A 261 18.66 -37.24 -20.02
CA PHE A 261 17.26 -36.79 -19.91
C PHE A 261 17.00 -36.09 -18.56
N SER A 262 17.47 -36.65 -17.46
CA SER A 262 17.32 -36.06 -16.12
C SER A 262 18.04 -34.71 -15.96
N ARG A 263 19.17 -34.49 -16.66
CA ARG A 263 19.83 -33.18 -16.71
C ARG A 263 18.99 -32.07 -17.36
N ARG A 264 17.94 -32.40 -18.13
CA ARG A 264 17.08 -31.42 -18.81
C ARG A 264 15.96 -30.88 -17.93
N VAL A 265 15.76 -31.43 -16.73
CA VAL A 265 14.65 -31.10 -15.82
C VAL A 265 15.19 -30.59 -14.46
N ALA A 266 16.43 -30.09 -14.45
CA ALA A 266 17.04 -29.55 -13.23
C ALA A 266 16.23 -28.36 -12.68
N GLY A 267 15.95 -28.39 -11.37
CA GLY A 267 15.08 -27.41 -10.70
C GLY A 267 13.63 -27.85 -10.54
N PHE A 268 13.25 -29.04 -11.03
CA PHE A 268 11.88 -29.55 -10.96
C PHE A 268 11.76 -31.00 -10.49
N GLN A 269 10.87 -31.22 -9.52
CA GLN A 269 10.50 -32.54 -8.98
C GLN A 269 9.55 -33.31 -9.92
N PHE A 270 8.69 -32.59 -10.64
CA PHE A 270 7.66 -33.21 -11.49
C PHE A 270 7.39 -32.34 -12.70
N VAL A 271 7.40 -32.90 -13.91
CA VAL A 271 7.05 -32.16 -15.13
C VAL A 271 6.27 -33.06 -16.08
N ILE A 272 5.13 -32.58 -16.55
CA ILE A 272 4.35 -33.17 -17.63
C ILE A 272 4.58 -32.34 -18.89
N PHE A 273 5.06 -32.96 -19.96
CA PHE A 273 5.24 -32.30 -21.26
C PHE A 273 4.10 -32.62 -22.22
N THR A 274 3.88 -31.72 -23.19
CA THR A 274 3.15 -32.03 -24.43
C THR A 274 3.89 -33.11 -25.24
N SER A 275 3.19 -33.72 -26.21
CA SER A 275 3.75 -34.79 -27.06
C SER A 275 5.01 -34.41 -27.85
N ASP A 276 5.27 -33.11 -28.03
CA ASP A 276 6.48 -32.60 -28.69
C ASP A 276 7.70 -32.55 -27.76
N MET A 277 7.53 -32.82 -26.46
CA MET A 277 8.55 -32.75 -25.41
C MET A 277 9.25 -31.38 -25.30
N LYS A 278 8.62 -30.32 -25.80
CA LYS A 278 9.15 -28.94 -25.77
C LYS A 278 8.37 -28.02 -24.85
N SER A 279 7.08 -28.28 -24.63
CA SER A 279 6.22 -27.45 -23.79
C SER A 279 5.78 -28.22 -22.55
N ALA A 280 5.98 -27.65 -21.37
CA ALA A 280 5.45 -28.22 -20.13
C ALA A 280 3.97 -27.82 -19.97
N ILE A 281 3.10 -28.78 -19.65
CA ILE A 281 1.68 -28.55 -19.37
C ILE A 281 1.34 -28.54 -17.87
N PHE A 282 2.30 -28.94 -17.04
CA PHE A 282 2.23 -28.89 -15.59
C PHE A 282 3.63 -29.17 -15.04
N ALA A 283 4.08 -28.44 -14.03
CA ALA A 283 5.31 -28.77 -13.32
C ALA A 283 5.22 -28.46 -11.82
N ILE A 284 6.07 -29.12 -11.04
CA ILE A 284 6.34 -28.83 -9.63
C ILE A 284 7.85 -28.65 -9.52
N ASP A 285 8.28 -27.49 -9.06
CA ASP A 285 9.71 -27.20 -8.85
C ASP A 285 10.28 -27.92 -7.60
N ASP A 286 11.59 -27.81 -7.39
CA ASP A 286 12.28 -28.44 -6.25
C ASP A 286 11.85 -27.92 -4.87
N ASP A 287 11.16 -26.77 -4.81
CA ASP A 287 10.65 -26.15 -3.60
C ASP A 287 9.12 -26.38 -3.42
N GLY A 288 8.50 -27.15 -4.31
CA GLY A 288 7.07 -27.46 -4.28
C GLY A 288 6.16 -26.43 -4.95
N GLY A 289 6.73 -25.45 -5.67
CA GLY A 289 6.00 -24.47 -6.48
C GLY A 289 5.32 -25.12 -7.67
N VAL A 290 4.02 -24.88 -7.86
CA VAL A 290 3.20 -25.47 -8.92
C VAL A 290 3.19 -24.55 -10.15
N HIS A 291 3.75 -24.99 -11.27
CA HIS A 291 3.80 -24.24 -12.52
C HIS A 291 2.71 -24.74 -13.46
N ILE A 292 1.89 -23.83 -13.97
CA ILE A 292 0.83 -24.13 -14.94
C ILE A 292 1.03 -23.31 -16.24
N PRO A 293 0.61 -23.83 -17.40
CA PRO A 293 0.79 -23.15 -18.68
C PRO A 293 0.14 -21.77 -18.70
N GLY A 294 0.90 -20.78 -19.17
CA GLY A 294 0.43 -19.40 -19.29
C GLY A 294 0.50 -18.58 -18.00
N VAL A 295 1.01 -19.15 -16.89
CA VAL A 295 1.27 -18.42 -15.65
C VAL A 295 2.79 -18.33 -15.43
N GLU A 296 3.28 -17.12 -15.13
CA GLU A 296 4.69 -16.88 -14.85
C GLU A 296 4.99 -17.23 -13.38
N GLY A 297 5.93 -18.16 -13.17
CA GLY A 297 6.34 -18.64 -11.86
C GLY A 297 5.34 -19.59 -11.16
N PRO A 298 5.61 -19.95 -9.89
CA PRO A 298 4.73 -20.78 -9.09
C PRO A 298 3.33 -20.16 -8.90
N LEU A 299 2.30 -20.98 -9.02
CA LEU A 299 0.90 -20.61 -8.85
C LEU A 299 0.62 -20.09 -7.43
N GLN A 300 1.30 -20.63 -6.42
CA GLN A 300 1.16 -20.22 -5.03
C GLN A 300 1.58 -18.76 -4.80
N ASP A 301 2.65 -18.29 -5.45
CA ASP A 301 3.11 -16.91 -5.36
C ASP A 301 2.10 -15.96 -6.04
N ASN A 302 1.47 -16.44 -7.11
CA ASN A 302 0.39 -15.72 -7.79
C ASN A 302 -0.92 -15.66 -6.97
N LEU A 303 -1.15 -16.61 -6.07
CA LEU A 303 -2.35 -16.69 -5.23
C LEU A 303 -2.19 -16.08 -3.82
N GLY A 304 -0.96 -16.03 -3.29
CA GLY A 304 -0.66 -15.69 -1.89
C GLY A 304 -0.28 -14.23 -1.60
N GLU A 305 0.25 -13.48 -2.58
CA GLU A 305 0.64 -12.09 -2.39
C GLU A 305 -0.32 -11.13 -3.12
N SER A 306 -1.42 -10.75 -2.47
CA SER A 306 -2.07 -9.50 -2.86
C SER A 306 -1.12 -8.37 -2.50
N LEU A 307 -0.36 -7.89 -3.50
CA LEU A 307 0.54 -6.76 -3.35
C LEU A 307 -0.19 -5.58 -2.69
N ALA A 308 -1.48 -5.38 -3.01
CA ALA A 308 -2.36 -4.42 -2.35
C ALA A 308 -3.06 -5.03 -1.12
N SER A 309 -2.99 -4.35 0.01
CA SER A 309 -3.63 -4.74 1.28
C SER A 309 -4.12 -3.52 2.05
N ILE A 310 -4.84 -3.75 3.16
CA ILE A 310 -5.24 -2.70 4.09
C ILE A 310 -4.42 -2.86 5.36
N LYS A 311 -3.75 -1.78 5.79
CA LYS A 311 -3.03 -1.71 7.06
C LYS A 311 -3.57 -0.56 7.90
N THR A 312 -3.32 -0.59 9.20
CA THR A 312 -3.78 0.47 10.11
C THR A 312 -2.65 1.46 10.36
N VAL A 313 -2.92 2.76 10.20
CA VAL A 313 -2.00 3.86 10.53
C VAL A 313 -2.71 4.80 11.50
N GLY A 314 -2.18 4.93 12.72
CA GLY A 314 -2.81 5.78 13.74
C GLY A 314 -4.26 5.40 14.09
N GLY A 315 -4.63 4.12 13.96
CA GLY A 315 -6.00 3.64 14.17
C GLY A 315 -6.93 3.77 12.96
N VAL A 316 -6.45 4.30 11.83
CA VAL A 316 -7.22 4.49 10.60
C VAL A 316 -6.79 3.49 9.53
N PRO A 317 -7.72 2.78 8.87
CA PRO A 317 -7.41 1.94 7.72
C PRO A 317 -6.79 2.73 6.56
N ALA A 318 -5.67 2.25 6.04
CA ALA A 318 -4.88 2.86 4.97
C ALA A 318 -4.54 1.81 3.91
N ALA A 319 -4.36 2.24 2.67
CA ALA A 319 -3.93 1.35 1.60
C ALA A 319 -2.43 1.10 1.73
N ALA A 320 -2.06 -0.18 1.67
CA ALA A 320 -0.69 -0.63 1.66
C ALA A 320 -0.38 -1.38 0.37
N PHE A 321 0.83 -1.19 -0.16
CA PHE A 321 1.35 -1.96 -1.28
C PHE A 321 2.69 -2.59 -0.91
N ARG A 322 2.86 -3.90 -1.10
CA ARG A 322 4.02 -4.69 -0.63
C ARG A 322 4.33 -4.49 0.85
N GLY A 323 3.27 -4.24 1.64
CA GLY A 323 3.38 -3.99 3.06
C GLY A 323 3.68 -2.54 3.45
N ASP A 324 4.04 -1.66 2.52
CA ASP A 324 4.28 -0.24 2.81
C ASP A 324 3.01 0.58 2.65
N ILE A 325 2.79 1.59 3.50
CA ILE A 325 1.65 2.49 3.38
C ILE A 325 1.87 3.42 2.19
N VAL A 326 0.97 3.36 1.23
CA VAL A 326 1.04 4.16 0.00
C VAL A 326 -0.03 5.24 -0.05
N TRP A 327 -1.14 5.06 0.68
CA TRP A 327 -2.20 6.06 0.74
C TRP A 327 -2.96 5.99 2.05
N SER A 328 -3.16 7.14 2.71
CA SER A 328 -3.80 7.23 4.03
C SER A 328 -4.62 8.51 4.26
N GLU A 329 -4.98 9.22 3.18
CA GLU A 329 -5.73 10.49 3.32
C GLU A 329 -7.14 10.28 3.90
N ARG A 330 -7.74 9.11 3.69
CA ARG A 330 -9.04 8.72 4.24
C ARG A 330 -9.03 7.25 4.71
N PRO A 331 -10.00 6.85 5.54
CA PRO A 331 -10.21 5.44 5.86
C PRO A 331 -10.48 4.61 4.59
N VAL A 332 -9.59 3.66 4.30
CA VAL A 332 -9.69 2.72 3.18
C VAL A 332 -10.58 1.53 3.54
N LEU A 333 -11.51 1.19 2.66
CA LEU A 333 -12.50 0.13 2.84
C LEU A 333 -12.12 -1.15 2.09
N THR A 334 -11.57 -1.03 0.88
CA THR A 334 -11.09 -2.15 0.07
C THR A 334 -9.78 -1.77 -0.62
N ALA A 335 -8.90 -2.74 -0.88
CA ALA A 335 -7.73 -2.57 -1.74
C ALA A 335 -7.49 -3.88 -2.51
N GLN A 336 -7.37 -3.80 -3.84
CA GLN A 336 -7.19 -4.95 -4.72
C GLN A 336 -6.16 -4.65 -5.79
N LYS A 337 -5.21 -5.57 -5.98
CA LYS A 337 -4.19 -5.48 -7.03
C LYS A 337 -4.86 -5.40 -8.41
N LEU A 338 -4.41 -4.46 -9.24
CA LEU A 338 -4.75 -4.39 -10.66
C LEU A 338 -3.60 -4.95 -11.51
N THR A 339 -2.38 -4.50 -11.23
CA THR A 339 -1.17 -4.89 -11.94
C THR A 339 -0.03 -5.11 -10.94
N SER A 340 1.19 -5.34 -11.43
CA SER A 340 2.39 -5.41 -10.58
C SER A 340 2.78 -4.06 -9.94
N SER A 341 2.23 -2.95 -10.44
CA SER A 341 2.58 -1.58 -10.04
C SER A 341 1.38 -0.68 -9.75
N GLY A 342 0.16 -1.22 -9.75
CA GLY A 342 -1.04 -0.45 -9.41
C GLY A 342 -2.18 -1.29 -8.85
N PHE A 343 -3.12 -0.59 -8.21
CA PHE A 343 -4.23 -1.19 -7.49
C PHE A 343 -5.47 -0.30 -7.52
N VAL A 344 -6.63 -0.90 -7.29
CA VAL A 344 -7.92 -0.24 -7.11
C VAL A 344 -8.31 -0.31 -5.65
N PHE A 345 -8.91 0.75 -5.14
CA PHE A 345 -9.30 0.83 -3.74
C PHE A 345 -10.53 1.71 -3.56
N SER A 346 -11.27 1.45 -2.48
CA SER A 346 -12.39 2.29 -2.05
C SER A 346 -12.09 2.88 -0.68
N TYR A 347 -12.63 4.06 -0.41
CA TYR A 347 -12.38 4.82 0.81
C TYR A 347 -13.59 5.68 1.17
N ILE A 348 -13.67 6.11 2.43
CA ILE A 348 -14.77 6.97 2.89
C ILE A 348 -14.65 8.36 2.22
N PRO A 349 -15.65 8.80 1.43
CA PRO A 349 -15.62 10.10 0.78
C PRO A 349 -15.57 11.26 1.79
N GLY A 350 -15.02 12.39 1.36
CA GLY A 350 -15.13 13.67 2.05
C GLY A 350 -14.02 14.66 1.70
N GLY A 351 -14.18 15.91 2.12
CA GLY A 351 -13.28 17.00 1.72
C GLY A 351 -13.21 17.13 0.19
N GLU A 352 -12.00 17.20 -0.36
CA GLU A 352 -11.79 17.22 -1.82
C GLU A 352 -12.00 15.85 -2.49
N ALA A 353 -11.92 14.75 -1.73
CA ALA A 353 -12.11 13.40 -2.25
C ALA A 353 -13.60 13.04 -2.24
N ALA A 354 -14.34 13.58 -3.20
CA ALA A 354 -15.79 13.38 -3.32
C ALA A 354 -16.15 11.97 -3.83
N ALA A 355 -15.26 11.32 -4.59
CA ALA A 355 -15.42 9.94 -5.01
C ALA A 355 -15.09 8.97 -3.87
N GLY A 356 -15.81 7.86 -3.76
CA GLY A 356 -15.53 6.80 -2.76
C GLY A 356 -14.59 5.71 -3.25
N ALA A 357 -13.94 5.91 -4.40
CA ALA A 357 -13.04 4.93 -5.02
C ALA A 357 -12.05 5.61 -5.97
N GLY A 358 -10.90 4.94 -6.15
CA GLY A 358 -9.84 5.38 -7.05
C GLY A 358 -8.96 4.22 -7.50
N VAL A 359 -8.14 4.48 -8.51
CA VAL A 359 -7.00 3.63 -8.89
C VAL A 359 -5.71 4.36 -8.58
N MET A 360 -4.65 3.62 -8.25
CA MET A 360 -3.38 4.22 -7.90
C MET A 360 -2.22 3.43 -8.50
N TYR A 361 -1.32 4.17 -9.14
CA TYR A 361 0.01 3.70 -9.51
C TYR A 361 0.93 3.88 -8.31
N VAL A 362 1.65 2.84 -7.89
CA VAL A 362 2.30 2.79 -6.57
C VAL A 362 3.54 3.70 -6.44
N PRO A 363 4.28 4.02 -7.52
CA PRO A 363 5.21 5.13 -7.50
C PRO A 363 4.53 6.50 -7.48
N SER A 364 3.21 6.63 -7.63
CA SER A 364 2.51 7.90 -7.41
C SER A 364 2.12 8.04 -5.95
N ILE A 365 1.92 9.28 -5.50
CA ILE A 365 1.35 9.59 -4.18
C ILE A 365 -0.11 10.05 -4.29
N ARG A 366 -0.70 9.99 -5.49
CA ARG A 366 -2.05 10.48 -5.80
C ARG A 366 -2.86 9.42 -6.53
N GLU A 367 -4.10 9.25 -6.08
CA GLU A 367 -5.08 8.42 -6.77
C GLU A 367 -5.66 9.12 -8.00
N MET A 368 -6.02 8.33 -9.01
CA MET A 368 -6.80 8.74 -10.17
C MET A 368 -8.24 8.27 -10.02
N PRO A 369 -9.20 8.99 -10.60
CA PRO A 369 -10.60 8.56 -10.58
C PRO A 369 -10.78 7.30 -11.44
N VAL A 370 -11.69 6.43 -10.99
CA VAL A 370 -11.98 5.16 -11.68
C VAL A 370 -12.66 5.40 -13.03
N ASP A 371 -13.49 6.44 -13.12
CA ASP A 371 -14.39 6.74 -14.24
C ASP A 371 -13.71 7.21 -15.54
N ALA A 372 -12.43 7.58 -15.49
CA ALA A 372 -11.72 8.04 -16.68
C ALA A 372 -11.28 6.86 -17.54
N GLU A 373 -11.80 6.72 -18.75
CA GLU A 373 -11.45 5.57 -19.62
C GLU A 373 -10.03 5.67 -20.20
N GLU A 374 -9.53 6.89 -20.38
CA GLU A 374 -8.23 7.18 -20.98
C GLU A 374 -7.45 8.24 -20.20
N ILE A 375 -6.12 8.17 -20.33
CA ILE A 375 -5.19 9.18 -19.85
C ILE A 375 -4.60 9.92 -21.06
N HIS A 376 -4.72 11.24 -21.02
CA HIS A 376 -4.13 12.14 -22.01
C HIS A 376 -2.80 12.70 -21.51
N GLY A 377 -1.74 12.41 -22.26
CA GLY A 377 -0.46 13.08 -22.09
C GLY A 377 -0.48 14.46 -22.74
N GLY A 378 0.12 15.44 -22.09
CA GLY A 378 0.49 16.71 -22.74
C GLY A 378 1.84 17.18 -22.24
N GLY A 379 2.59 17.92 -23.05
CA GLY A 379 3.93 18.37 -22.67
C GLY A 379 4.19 19.84 -22.91
N SER A 380 5.27 20.34 -22.32
CA SER A 380 5.77 21.69 -22.54
C SER A 380 7.28 21.69 -22.70
N SER A 381 7.74 22.22 -23.83
CA SER A 381 9.16 22.40 -24.15
C SER A 381 9.47 23.85 -24.55
N GLY A 382 10.73 24.12 -24.88
CA GLY A 382 11.22 25.45 -25.16
C GLY A 382 11.94 26.03 -23.95
N GLN A 383 11.65 27.29 -23.61
CA GLN A 383 12.41 28.08 -22.64
C GLN A 383 11.56 28.72 -21.54
N SER A 384 12.09 29.80 -20.92
CA SER A 384 11.57 30.49 -19.74
C SER A 384 10.09 30.88 -19.80
N LEU A 385 9.50 31.02 -21.00
CA LEU A 385 8.08 31.31 -21.11
C LEU A 385 7.15 30.12 -20.85
N ASN A 386 7.67 28.90 -20.85
CA ASN A 386 7.03 27.71 -20.27
C ASN A 386 7.51 27.39 -18.85
N LEU A 387 8.28 28.30 -18.22
CA LEU A 387 8.59 28.25 -16.79
C LEU A 387 7.69 29.20 -16.01
N GLU A 388 7.72 29.08 -14.69
CA GLU A 388 6.96 29.90 -13.77
C GLU A 388 7.48 31.34 -13.60
N SER A 389 6.62 32.22 -13.09
CA SER A 389 6.99 33.51 -12.52
C SER A 389 6.94 33.44 -10.98
N ASP A 390 8.04 33.81 -10.33
CA ASP A 390 8.23 33.69 -8.87
C ASP A 390 8.28 35.06 -8.19
N PHE A 391 7.24 35.38 -7.41
CA PHE A 391 7.20 36.53 -6.50
C PHE A 391 6.06 36.35 -5.48
N ALA A 392 6.18 36.96 -4.29
CA ALA A 392 5.20 36.78 -3.22
C ALA A 392 3.78 37.19 -3.64
N GLY A 393 2.81 36.30 -3.44
CA GLY A 393 1.39 36.55 -3.76
C GLY A 393 1.08 36.52 -5.26
N SER A 394 1.95 35.95 -6.10
CA SER A 394 1.75 35.85 -7.54
C SER A 394 0.71 34.80 -7.95
N ASN A 395 0.36 33.87 -7.06
CA ASN A 395 -0.55 32.78 -7.40
C ASN A 395 -1.99 33.28 -7.61
N ILE A 396 -2.48 33.17 -8.84
CA ILE A 396 -3.84 33.58 -9.27
C ILE A 396 -4.70 32.33 -9.52
N VAL A 397 -4.14 31.32 -10.17
CA VAL A 397 -4.83 30.06 -10.50
C VAL A 397 -4.07 28.93 -9.86
N ASN A 398 -4.77 28.10 -9.10
CA ASN A 398 -4.21 26.95 -8.43
C ASN A 398 -5.13 25.74 -8.58
N LYS A 399 -4.74 24.62 -7.96
CA LYS A 399 -5.49 23.38 -7.95
C LYS A 399 -6.97 23.64 -7.63
N ASP A 400 -7.83 23.15 -8.51
CA ASP A 400 -9.27 23.10 -8.29
C ASP A 400 -9.63 21.72 -7.69
N PRO A 401 -10.22 21.66 -6.48
CA PRO A 401 -10.67 20.40 -5.88
C PRO A 401 -11.58 19.56 -6.78
N ALA A 402 -12.32 20.17 -7.70
CA ALA A 402 -13.17 19.47 -8.66
C ALA A 402 -12.38 18.57 -9.64
N TYR A 403 -11.10 18.86 -9.85
CA TYR A 403 -10.22 18.13 -10.76
C TYR A 403 -9.13 17.32 -10.05
N ARG A 404 -9.35 17.02 -8.76
CA ARG A 404 -8.49 16.12 -7.98
C ARG A 404 -8.28 14.79 -8.71
N GLY A 405 -7.03 14.35 -8.79
CA GLY A 405 -6.63 13.12 -9.46
C GLY A 405 -6.72 13.17 -10.99
N ARG A 406 -7.11 14.33 -11.56
CA ARG A 406 -7.29 14.50 -13.01
C ARG A 406 -6.23 15.36 -13.65
N LEU A 407 -5.63 16.32 -12.94
CA LEU A 407 -4.57 17.17 -13.48
C LEU A 407 -3.28 16.83 -12.75
N LEU A 408 -2.46 15.94 -13.32
CA LEU A 408 -1.31 15.35 -12.64
C LEU A 408 0.01 15.75 -13.31
N ALA A 409 1.05 15.93 -12.50
CA ALA A 409 2.41 16.09 -12.97
C ALA A 409 3.38 15.36 -12.05
N GLY A 410 4.57 15.03 -12.57
CA GLY A 410 5.68 14.54 -11.77
C GLY A 410 6.21 15.61 -10.80
N TYR A 411 7.29 15.28 -10.10
CA TYR A 411 8.00 16.16 -9.18
C TYR A 411 7.06 16.81 -8.16
N ASN A 412 6.30 15.96 -7.46
CA ASN A 412 5.28 16.35 -6.49
C ASN A 412 4.21 17.29 -7.07
N GLY A 413 3.77 17.06 -8.31
CA GLY A 413 2.74 17.88 -8.95
C GLY A 413 3.23 19.25 -9.41
N ARG A 414 4.53 19.43 -9.66
CA ARG A 414 5.06 20.69 -10.19
C ARG A 414 4.90 20.75 -11.72
N PRO A 415 4.09 21.67 -12.26
CA PRO A 415 3.79 21.67 -13.69
C PRO A 415 4.97 21.99 -14.62
N GLU A 416 6.02 22.68 -14.17
CA GLU A 416 7.15 23.12 -15.03
C GLU A 416 8.41 22.23 -14.90
N GLY A 417 8.35 21.18 -14.09
CA GLY A 417 9.44 20.21 -13.97
C GLY A 417 10.73 20.81 -13.37
N ARG A 418 11.90 20.44 -13.94
CA ARG A 418 13.23 20.71 -13.36
C ARG A 418 14.16 21.58 -14.20
N ASN A 419 13.63 22.25 -15.23
CA ASN A 419 14.42 23.15 -16.06
C ASN A 419 15.66 22.40 -16.60
N VAL A 420 16.87 22.89 -16.32
CA VAL A 420 18.16 22.33 -16.77
C VAL A 420 18.73 21.24 -15.86
N THR A 421 18.06 20.91 -14.75
CA THR A 421 18.52 19.85 -13.84
C THR A 421 17.98 18.51 -14.31
N PRO A 422 18.81 17.45 -14.37
CA PRO A 422 18.33 16.11 -14.72
C PRO A 422 17.27 15.60 -13.75
N VAL A 423 16.19 15.06 -14.31
CA VAL A 423 15.14 14.34 -13.59
C VAL A 423 15.72 13.07 -12.97
N ASN A 424 15.48 12.87 -11.68
CA ASN A 424 15.87 11.68 -10.91
C ASN A 424 14.66 10.79 -10.60
N GLU A 425 14.91 9.67 -9.92
CA GLU A 425 13.85 8.70 -9.58
C GLU A 425 12.75 9.30 -8.69
N SER A 426 13.11 10.14 -7.71
CA SER A 426 12.10 10.81 -6.85
C SER A 426 11.17 11.73 -7.63
N ASP A 427 11.68 12.36 -8.70
CA ASP A 427 10.89 13.26 -9.53
C ASP A 427 9.83 12.50 -10.35
N VAL A 428 10.11 11.26 -10.77
CA VAL A 428 9.15 10.41 -11.50
C VAL A 428 8.32 9.50 -10.59
N SER A 429 8.68 9.38 -9.31
CA SER A 429 7.95 8.61 -8.29
C SER A 429 7.22 9.49 -7.27
N THR A 430 6.87 10.72 -7.65
CA THR A 430 6.07 11.64 -6.82
C THR A 430 4.96 12.31 -7.62
N MET A 431 4.39 11.61 -8.61
CA MET A 431 3.28 12.16 -9.38
C MET A 431 2.12 12.54 -8.47
N ASN A 432 1.63 13.78 -8.59
CA ASN A 432 0.59 14.38 -7.74
C ASN A 432 -0.24 15.41 -8.51
N ASP A 433 -1.30 15.93 -7.88
CA ASP A 433 -2.10 17.03 -8.42
C ASP A 433 -1.21 18.25 -8.73
N MET A 434 -1.37 18.78 -9.94
CA MET A 434 -0.74 20.02 -10.35
C MET A 434 -1.10 21.15 -9.38
N SER A 435 -0.10 21.79 -8.80
CA SER A 435 -0.30 22.88 -7.86
C SER A 435 0.88 23.85 -7.84
N TYR A 436 0.61 25.07 -7.39
CA TYR A 436 1.63 26.09 -7.19
C TYR A 436 1.71 26.50 -5.71
N PRO A 437 2.92 26.77 -5.18
CA PRO A 437 3.03 27.52 -3.93
C PRO A 437 2.52 28.96 -4.12
N SER A 438 2.19 29.64 -3.02
CA SER A 438 1.57 30.98 -3.03
C SER A 438 2.41 32.08 -3.71
N TYR A 439 3.71 31.86 -3.89
CA TYR A 439 4.65 32.78 -4.54
C TYR A 439 4.89 32.47 -6.02
N ARG A 440 4.11 31.57 -6.63
CA ARG A 440 4.36 31.07 -7.98
C ARG A 440 3.13 31.07 -8.88
N GLN A 441 3.33 31.41 -10.14
CA GLN A 441 2.35 31.23 -11.20
C GLN A 441 3.01 30.83 -12.53
N GLY A 442 2.58 29.70 -13.10
CA GLY A 442 2.89 29.31 -14.47
C GLY A 442 1.66 29.32 -15.37
N ASN A 443 1.84 28.95 -16.65
CA ASN A 443 0.79 28.88 -17.68
C ASN A 443 0.16 27.48 -17.80
N ILE A 444 0.84 26.44 -17.33
CA ILE A 444 0.45 25.04 -17.52
C ILE A 444 -0.81 24.67 -16.73
N LEU A 445 -0.87 24.97 -15.43
CA LEU A 445 -2.07 24.66 -14.63
C LEU A 445 -3.31 25.45 -15.10
N PRO A 446 -3.24 26.77 -15.41
CA PRO A 446 -4.33 27.48 -16.06
C PRO A 446 -4.79 26.81 -17.36
N LEU A 447 -3.86 26.40 -18.23
CA LEU A 447 -4.15 25.69 -19.48
C LEU A 447 -5.03 24.46 -19.23
N TYR A 448 -4.59 23.53 -18.38
CA TYR A 448 -5.36 22.31 -18.12
C TYR A 448 -6.68 22.58 -17.40
N THR A 449 -6.71 23.55 -16.49
CA THR A 449 -7.93 23.94 -15.78
C THR A 449 -8.99 24.45 -16.76
N VAL A 450 -8.60 25.29 -17.74
CA VAL A 450 -9.52 25.76 -18.78
C VAL A 450 -9.96 24.63 -19.70
N LEU A 451 -9.07 23.71 -20.08
CA LEU A 451 -9.46 22.53 -20.87
C LEU A 451 -10.56 21.73 -20.15
N MET A 452 -10.39 21.44 -18.86
CA MET A 452 -11.42 20.76 -18.07
C MET A 452 -12.75 21.54 -18.05
N GLN A 453 -12.68 22.86 -17.85
CA GLN A 453 -13.86 23.74 -17.84
C GLN A 453 -14.54 23.89 -19.22
N MET A 454 -13.83 23.60 -20.31
CA MET A 454 -14.39 23.59 -21.66
C MET A 454 -15.06 22.24 -22.02
N GLY A 455 -14.97 21.24 -21.14
CA GLY A 455 -15.72 19.98 -21.28
C GLY A 455 -15.04 18.94 -22.16
N VAL A 456 -13.74 18.73 -21.98
CA VAL A 456 -12.94 17.68 -22.68
C VAL A 456 -13.32 16.23 -22.34
N GLY A 457 -14.36 16.02 -21.52
CA GLY A 457 -14.85 14.70 -21.11
C GLY A 457 -14.23 14.15 -19.83
N ASN A 458 -14.51 12.87 -19.54
CA ASN A 458 -14.01 12.16 -18.36
C ASN A 458 -12.58 11.66 -18.61
N VAL A 459 -11.63 12.59 -18.62
CA VAL A 459 -10.21 12.29 -18.86
C VAL A 459 -9.36 12.58 -17.63
N VAL A 460 -8.18 11.96 -17.58
CA VAL A 460 -7.08 12.35 -16.71
C VAL A 460 -5.96 12.89 -17.60
N PHE A 461 -5.42 14.06 -17.26
CA PHE A 461 -4.21 14.59 -17.86
C PHE A 461 -2.99 14.29 -16.99
N ILE A 462 -1.94 13.77 -17.62
CA ILE A 462 -0.60 13.73 -17.03
C ILE A 462 0.32 14.59 -17.86
N HIS A 463 0.92 15.61 -17.24
CA HIS A 463 1.79 16.55 -17.92
C HIS A 463 3.27 16.18 -17.82
N SER A 464 3.96 16.26 -18.96
CA SER A 464 5.40 16.04 -19.08
C SER A 464 6.12 17.36 -19.35
N ALA A 465 6.79 17.89 -18.33
CA ALA A 465 7.39 19.23 -18.37
C ALA A 465 8.90 19.20 -18.57
N PHE A 466 9.39 19.89 -19.59
CA PHE A 466 10.81 19.85 -19.95
C PHE A 466 11.30 21.10 -20.71
N ALA A 467 10.69 22.26 -20.44
CA ALA A 467 11.21 23.54 -20.88
C ALA A 467 12.46 23.93 -20.07
N ALA A 468 13.36 24.72 -20.66
CA ALA A 468 14.61 25.11 -20.05
C ALA A 468 14.97 26.58 -20.31
N GLY A 469 15.08 27.37 -19.24
CA GLY A 469 15.22 28.82 -19.32
C GLY A 469 16.56 29.27 -19.93
N GLY A 470 16.50 30.32 -20.77
CA GLY A 470 17.67 30.95 -21.38
C GLY A 470 18.49 30.05 -22.28
N ARG A 471 17.83 29.19 -23.07
CA ARG A 471 18.47 28.21 -23.95
C ARG A 471 18.23 28.55 -25.41
N SER A 472 19.26 28.38 -26.25
CA SER A 472 19.09 28.37 -27.70
C SER A 472 18.58 27.01 -28.17
N PHE A 473 18.17 26.93 -29.44
CA PHE A 473 17.57 25.72 -30.00
C PHE A 473 18.44 24.46 -29.82
N ILE A 474 19.76 24.58 -30.02
CA ILE A 474 20.68 23.43 -29.89
C ILE A 474 20.72 22.92 -28.43
N GLN A 475 20.52 23.79 -27.45
CA GLN A 475 20.61 23.47 -26.03
C GLN A 475 19.35 22.81 -25.46
N ILE A 476 18.28 22.71 -26.25
CA ILE A 476 17.05 21.95 -25.92
C ILE A 476 16.86 20.72 -26.82
N SER A 477 17.78 20.49 -27.76
CA SER A 477 17.69 19.43 -28.76
C SER A 477 18.03 18.05 -28.18
N ARG A 478 17.80 16.99 -28.97
CA ARG A 478 18.07 15.60 -28.59
C ARG A 478 19.48 15.41 -27.99
N GLY A 479 19.58 14.63 -26.91
CA GLY A 479 20.82 14.41 -26.17
C GLY A 479 21.17 15.50 -25.14
N THR A 480 20.34 16.54 -25.00
CA THR A 480 20.47 17.54 -23.94
C THR A 480 19.62 17.18 -22.72
N VAL A 481 19.97 17.71 -21.55
CA VAL A 481 19.22 17.45 -20.31
C VAL A 481 17.73 17.80 -20.43
N PRO A 482 17.32 18.95 -21.00
CA PRO A 482 15.89 19.24 -21.16
C PRO A 482 15.19 18.18 -22.02
N TYR A 483 15.77 17.77 -23.15
CA TYR A 483 15.17 16.74 -23.99
C TYR A 483 15.00 15.40 -23.25
N GLU A 484 16.04 14.95 -22.55
CA GLU A 484 16.02 13.70 -21.76
C GLU A 484 15.03 13.76 -20.59
N ASN A 485 14.84 14.93 -19.98
CA ASN A 485 13.79 15.14 -18.97
C ASN A 485 12.40 14.88 -19.56
N GLY A 486 12.15 15.34 -20.79
CA GLY A 486 10.90 15.08 -21.51
C GLY A 486 10.63 13.59 -21.69
N LEU A 487 11.63 12.84 -22.16
CA LEU A 487 11.54 11.38 -22.31
C LEU A 487 11.18 10.68 -20.99
N LYS A 488 11.85 11.07 -19.90
CA LYS A 488 11.59 10.50 -18.56
C LYS A 488 10.18 10.77 -18.06
N PHE A 489 9.67 12.00 -18.22
CA PHE A 489 8.31 12.30 -17.79
C PHE A 489 7.23 11.68 -18.67
N VAL A 490 7.48 11.49 -19.97
CA VAL A 490 6.56 10.75 -20.84
C VAL A 490 6.55 9.26 -20.46
N GLN A 491 7.73 8.69 -20.18
CA GLN A 491 7.84 7.31 -19.68
C GLN A 491 7.10 7.13 -18.35
N MET A 492 7.26 8.08 -17.41
CA MET A 492 6.51 8.10 -16.15
C MET A 492 5.00 8.07 -16.40
N ALA A 493 4.49 8.94 -17.28
CA ALA A 493 3.07 9.02 -17.58
C ALA A 493 2.54 7.71 -18.20
N LYS A 494 3.31 7.11 -19.14
CA LYS A 494 2.98 5.80 -19.73
C LYS A 494 2.96 4.69 -18.68
N SER A 495 4.00 4.61 -17.84
CA SER A 495 4.08 3.62 -16.77
C SER A 495 2.97 3.76 -15.74
N ALA A 496 2.54 5.00 -15.44
CA ALA A 496 1.41 5.24 -14.57
C ALA A 496 0.10 4.73 -15.17
N ALA A 497 -0.14 5.01 -16.45
CA ALA A 497 -1.33 4.54 -17.16
C ALA A 497 -1.38 3.01 -17.24
N ASP A 498 -0.26 2.37 -17.61
CA ASP A 498 -0.15 0.91 -17.66
C ASP A 498 -0.35 0.28 -16.28
N GLY A 499 0.22 0.89 -15.25
CA GLY A 499 0.09 0.42 -13.87
C GLY A 499 -1.36 0.40 -13.38
N VAL A 500 -2.21 1.31 -13.86
CA VAL A 500 -3.64 1.33 -13.53
C VAL A 500 -4.54 0.75 -14.62
N GLY A 501 -3.96 0.16 -15.67
CA GLY A 501 -4.69 -0.48 -16.77
C GLY A 501 -5.50 0.48 -17.65
N LYS A 502 -5.09 1.74 -17.76
CA LYS A 502 -5.75 2.75 -18.63
C LYS A 502 -4.95 2.98 -19.91
N ASN A 503 -5.64 3.28 -21.01
CA ASN A 503 -4.97 3.65 -22.26
C ASN A 503 -4.28 5.02 -22.11
N TYR A 504 -3.08 5.15 -22.67
CA TYR A 504 -2.33 6.42 -22.67
C TYR A 504 -2.12 6.92 -24.09
N VAL A 505 -2.49 8.17 -24.33
CA VAL A 505 -2.21 8.85 -25.60
C VAL A 505 -1.63 10.23 -25.30
N PHE A 506 -0.43 10.50 -25.79
CA PHE A 506 0.15 11.84 -25.76
C PHE A 506 -0.53 12.69 -26.85
N LYS A 507 -1.26 13.73 -26.46
CA LYS A 507 -2.15 14.51 -27.34
C LYS A 507 -1.50 15.76 -27.91
N PHE A 508 -0.68 16.46 -27.13
CA PHE A 508 -0.11 17.73 -27.57
C PHE A 508 1.21 18.08 -26.87
N LEU A 509 2.04 18.85 -27.58
CA LEU A 509 3.25 19.48 -27.05
C LEU A 509 3.14 20.98 -27.24
N THR A 510 3.14 21.73 -26.14
CA THR A 510 3.29 23.19 -26.18
C THR A 510 4.77 23.56 -26.33
N PHE A 511 5.04 24.55 -27.18
CA PHE A 511 6.39 25.00 -27.47
C PHE A 511 6.49 26.52 -27.37
N GLU A 512 7.31 26.97 -26.42
CA GLU A 512 7.54 28.39 -26.13
C GLU A 512 9.02 28.69 -26.21
N HIS A 513 9.51 29.15 -27.36
CA HIS A 513 10.94 29.33 -27.61
C HIS A 513 11.20 30.43 -28.66
N GLY A 514 12.44 30.88 -28.78
CA GLY A 514 12.89 31.84 -29.80
C GLY A 514 13.53 33.11 -29.24
N GLU A 515 13.26 33.51 -28.00
CA GLU A 515 13.87 34.70 -27.38
C GLU A 515 15.40 34.66 -27.36
N SER A 516 16.03 33.58 -26.89
CA SER A 516 17.49 33.44 -26.95
C SER A 516 18.04 33.47 -28.38
N ASP A 517 17.33 32.87 -29.34
CA ASP A 517 17.69 32.88 -30.76
C ASP A 517 17.40 34.21 -31.48
N SER A 518 16.62 35.09 -30.86
CA SER A 518 16.45 36.48 -31.29
C SER A 518 17.54 37.40 -30.72
N ASP A 519 18.42 36.89 -29.86
CA ASP A 519 19.60 37.62 -29.38
C ASP A 519 20.89 36.94 -29.90
N ASN A 520 21.72 36.44 -29.00
CA ASN A 520 23.00 35.77 -29.29
C ASN A 520 22.86 34.26 -29.54
N GLY A 521 21.70 33.80 -30.00
CA GLY A 521 21.51 32.38 -30.28
C GLY A 521 22.09 31.96 -31.64
N ASP A 522 21.74 30.74 -32.06
CA ASP A 522 22.47 30.02 -33.10
C ASP A 522 21.76 30.08 -34.47
N ASN A 523 20.73 30.92 -34.59
CA ASN A 523 19.86 31.01 -35.77
C ASN A 523 19.71 32.46 -36.28
N PRO A 524 20.77 33.10 -36.79
CA PRO A 524 20.77 34.53 -37.10
C PRO A 524 20.10 34.89 -38.44
N ASN A 525 19.89 33.93 -39.36
CA ASN A 525 19.34 34.20 -40.69
C ASN A 525 17.95 33.58 -40.89
N PRO A 526 17.12 34.15 -41.78
CA PRO A 526 15.83 33.56 -42.16
C PRO A 526 15.96 32.10 -42.58
N GLY A 527 15.09 31.24 -42.05
CA GLY A 527 15.08 29.80 -42.32
C GLY A 527 16.03 28.98 -41.45
N ASP A 528 16.99 29.58 -40.73
CA ASP A 528 17.89 28.84 -39.84
C ASP A 528 17.09 28.16 -38.71
N TYR A 529 16.15 28.88 -38.09
CA TYR A 529 15.33 28.38 -36.99
C TYR A 529 14.32 27.34 -37.49
N LEU A 530 13.70 27.58 -38.65
CA LEU A 530 12.80 26.64 -39.32
C LEU A 530 13.50 25.31 -39.62
N ALA A 531 14.75 25.35 -40.08
CA ALA A 531 15.53 24.14 -40.34
C ALA A 531 15.74 23.31 -39.06
N ARG A 532 15.85 23.94 -37.88
CA ARG A 532 15.91 23.26 -36.59
C ARG A 532 14.57 22.66 -36.18
N GLU A 533 13.48 23.39 -36.37
CA GLU A 533 12.12 22.90 -36.09
C GLU A 533 11.78 21.65 -36.91
N ASN A 534 12.15 21.65 -38.19
CA ASN A 534 11.99 20.51 -39.11
C ASN A 534 12.77 19.25 -38.71
N VAL A 535 13.76 19.36 -37.82
CA VAL A 535 14.47 18.20 -37.24
C VAL A 535 13.89 17.86 -35.87
N TYR A 536 13.65 18.86 -35.04
CA TYR A 536 13.26 18.71 -33.65
C TYR A 536 11.89 18.08 -33.47
N PHE A 537 10.86 18.61 -34.14
CA PHE A 537 9.49 18.15 -33.93
C PHE A 537 9.25 16.72 -34.47
N PRO A 538 9.75 16.32 -35.65
CA PRO A 538 9.66 14.92 -36.06
C PRO A 538 10.46 13.98 -35.13
N GLY A 539 11.63 14.42 -34.65
CA GLY A 539 12.46 13.65 -33.74
C GLY A 539 11.76 13.35 -32.41
N ILE A 540 11.22 14.38 -31.76
CA ILE A 540 10.52 14.22 -30.48
C ILE A 540 9.21 13.44 -30.62
N GLN A 541 8.51 13.60 -31.74
CA GLN A 541 7.35 12.75 -32.05
C GLN A 541 7.75 11.29 -32.17
N SER A 542 8.80 10.97 -32.90
CA SER A 542 9.29 9.59 -33.02
C SER A 542 9.65 8.99 -31.65
N ASP A 543 10.36 9.75 -30.82
CA ASP A 543 10.81 9.26 -29.51
C ASP A 543 9.65 9.04 -28.54
N PHE A 544 8.70 9.98 -28.47
CA PHE A 544 7.53 9.83 -27.59
C PHE A 544 6.59 8.73 -28.09
N LYS A 545 6.42 8.55 -29.41
CA LYS A 545 5.66 7.42 -29.97
C LYS A 545 6.31 6.08 -29.64
N SER A 546 7.64 6.02 -29.61
CA SER A 546 8.38 4.82 -29.20
C SER A 546 8.12 4.45 -27.73
N ILE A 547 7.94 5.45 -26.85
CA ILE A 547 7.59 5.23 -25.44
C ILE A 547 6.11 4.83 -25.29
N THR A 548 5.22 5.57 -25.95
CA THR A 548 3.77 5.44 -25.75
C THR A 548 3.15 4.28 -26.51
N GLY A 549 3.76 3.85 -27.62
CA GLY A 549 3.20 2.89 -28.56
C GLY A 549 2.11 3.47 -29.48
N GLN A 550 1.78 4.76 -29.35
CA GLN A 550 0.77 5.39 -30.21
C GLN A 550 1.28 5.50 -31.65
N GLN A 551 0.37 5.38 -32.62
CA GLN A 551 0.70 5.46 -34.05
C GLN A 551 0.64 6.90 -34.56
N ASP A 552 -0.39 7.62 -34.12
CA ASP A 552 -0.66 8.97 -34.55
C ASP A 552 0.29 9.98 -33.92
N ASP A 553 0.66 10.96 -34.73
CA ASP A 553 1.40 12.15 -34.31
C ASP A 553 0.57 12.99 -33.33
N PHE A 554 1.23 13.63 -32.38
CA PHE A 554 0.59 14.55 -31.46
C PHE A 554 0.69 15.98 -31.97
N LEU A 555 -0.25 16.82 -31.53
CA LEU A 555 -0.31 18.21 -31.98
C LEU A 555 0.85 19.03 -31.41
N ILE A 556 1.60 19.69 -32.27
CA ILE A 556 2.56 20.72 -31.89
C ILE A 556 1.83 22.05 -31.75
N VAL A 557 1.94 22.69 -30.60
CA VAL A 557 1.22 23.94 -30.28
C VAL A 557 2.24 25.03 -29.99
N ILE A 558 2.45 25.92 -30.96
CA ILE A 558 3.49 26.95 -30.91
C ILE A 558 2.88 28.26 -30.40
N GLY A 559 3.51 28.86 -29.39
CA GLY A 559 3.32 30.27 -29.06
C GLY A 559 4.36 31.10 -29.77
N GLN A 560 3.97 31.96 -30.70
CA GLN A 560 4.96 32.70 -31.49
C GLN A 560 5.68 33.71 -30.60
N VAL A 561 7.01 33.72 -30.68
CA VAL A 561 7.82 34.69 -29.93
C VAL A 561 7.46 36.11 -30.37
N GLY A 562 7.37 37.02 -29.40
CA GLY A 562 6.91 38.39 -29.64
C GLY A 562 7.54 39.42 -28.73
N SER A 563 8.67 39.12 -28.08
CA SER A 563 9.30 40.04 -27.13
C SER A 563 10.21 41.07 -27.80
N ARG A 564 10.85 40.73 -28.93
CA ARG A 564 11.93 41.52 -29.53
C ARG A 564 12.15 41.22 -31.01
N VAL A 565 12.91 42.08 -31.69
CA VAL A 565 13.53 41.82 -33.01
C VAL A 565 14.90 41.15 -32.84
N ASN A 566 15.52 40.67 -33.91
CA ASN A 566 16.84 40.06 -33.84
C ASN A 566 17.94 41.08 -33.53
N THR A 567 18.56 40.95 -32.36
CA THR A 567 19.68 41.77 -31.91
C THR A 567 20.89 40.90 -31.59
N LYS A 568 22.08 41.49 -31.52
CA LYS A 568 23.27 40.86 -30.97
C LYS A 568 23.79 41.75 -29.87
N ILE A 569 24.07 41.21 -28.68
CA ILE A 569 24.74 41.96 -27.62
C ILE A 569 26.06 42.49 -28.20
N GLY A 570 26.47 43.69 -27.80
CA GLY A 570 27.76 44.26 -28.18
C GLY A 570 28.93 43.35 -27.77
N ALA A 571 30.17 43.81 -28.00
CA ALA A 571 31.37 43.04 -27.64
C ALA A 571 31.25 42.42 -26.24
N VAL A 572 31.65 41.16 -26.07
CA VAL A 572 31.70 40.49 -24.76
C VAL A 572 33.16 40.34 -24.33
N ASP A 573 33.44 40.44 -23.03
CA ASP A 573 34.78 40.16 -22.50
C ASP A 573 35.11 38.65 -22.54
N GLY A 574 36.31 38.27 -22.09
CA GLY A 574 36.74 36.87 -22.06
C GLY A 574 35.91 35.97 -21.13
N GLU A 575 35.12 36.56 -20.24
CA GLU A 575 34.18 35.90 -19.34
C GLU A 575 32.73 35.89 -19.88
N GLY A 576 32.46 36.51 -21.03
CA GLY A 576 31.14 36.54 -21.67
C GLY A 576 30.22 37.67 -21.19
N ASN A 577 30.72 38.66 -20.44
CA ASN A 577 29.93 39.80 -19.99
C ASN A 577 29.74 40.81 -21.13
N PRO A 578 28.54 41.42 -21.27
CA PRO A 578 28.29 42.50 -22.23
C PRO A 578 29.17 43.72 -21.94
N THR A 579 29.98 44.15 -22.91
CA THR A 579 30.82 45.37 -22.83
C THR A 579 30.40 46.47 -23.82
N GLY A 580 29.41 46.22 -24.69
CA GLY A 580 28.92 47.20 -25.67
C GLY A 580 27.40 47.16 -25.84
N GLU A 581 26.85 48.21 -26.50
CA GLU A 581 25.43 48.30 -26.85
C GLU A 581 25.01 47.18 -27.82
N SER A 582 23.78 46.70 -27.67
CA SER A 582 23.22 45.71 -28.58
C SER A 582 22.99 46.29 -29.98
N VAL A 583 23.34 45.54 -31.02
CA VAL A 583 23.18 45.91 -32.43
C VAL A 583 22.00 45.14 -33.03
N VAL A 584 21.10 45.83 -33.72
CA VAL A 584 20.04 45.17 -34.51
C VAL A 584 20.67 44.47 -35.70
N VAL A 585 20.48 43.15 -35.83
CA VAL A 585 21.05 42.32 -36.91
C VAL A 585 20.03 42.06 -38.00
N GLN A 586 18.76 41.94 -37.65
CA GLN A 586 17.65 41.93 -38.60
C GLN A 586 16.55 42.88 -38.11
N PRO A 587 15.82 43.55 -39.01
CA PRO A 587 14.72 44.43 -38.64
C PRO A 587 13.46 43.69 -38.15
N TYR A 588 13.51 42.36 -38.06
CA TYR A 588 12.43 41.48 -37.60
C TYR A 588 12.97 40.37 -36.68
N SER A 589 12.07 39.58 -36.08
CA SER A 589 12.44 38.37 -35.33
C SER A 589 12.49 37.16 -36.27
N VAL A 590 13.67 36.60 -36.48
CA VAL A 590 13.87 35.38 -37.28
C VAL A 590 13.08 34.20 -36.69
N PRO A 591 13.18 33.89 -35.38
CA PRO A 591 12.39 32.79 -34.82
C PRO A 591 10.88 32.99 -34.94
N ALA A 592 10.35 34.23 -34.82
CA ALA A 592 8.92 34.47 -34.96
C ALA A 592 8.40 34.11 -36.36
N VAL A 593 9.12 34.55 -37.40
CA VAL A 593 8.69 34.32 -38.80
C VAL A 593 8.88 32.86 -39.20
N ASP A 594 9.96 32.23 -38.75
CA ASP A 594 10.25 30.82 -39.01
C ASP A 594 9.24 29.88 -38.33
N GLN A 595 8.82 30.20 -37.08
CA GLN A 595 7.75 29.48 -36.39
C GLN A 595 6.43 29.48 -37.18
N LEU A 596 6.08 30.61 -37.80
CA LEU A 596 4.88 30.72 -38.61
C LEU A 596 5.03 29.94 -39.92
N ALA A 597 6.21 30.00 -40.54
CA ALA A 597 6.53 29.19 -41.71
C ALA A 597 6.44 27.69 -41.42
N TYR A 598 6.91 27.23 -40.25
CA TYR A 598 6.80 25.83 -39.84
C TYR A 598 5.33 25.38 -39.76
N VAL A 599 4.47 26.20 -39.15
CA VAL A 599 3.02 25.92 -39.06
C VAL A 599 2.35 25.89 -40.43
N ARG A 600 2.75 26.76 -41.36
CA ARG A 600 2.26 26.72 -42.76
C ARG A 600 2.66 25.44 -43.49
N GLN A 601 3.88 24.95 -43.24
CA GLN A 601 4.41 23.73 -43.86
C GLN A 601 3.85 22.45 -43.24
N ASN A 602 3.32 22.53 -42.01
CA ASN A 602 2.86 21.37 -41.24
C ASN A 602 1.44 21.56 -40.66
N PRO A 603 0.43 21.97 -41.44
CA PRO A 603 -0.89 22.38 -40.93
C PRO A 603 -1.68 21.25 -40.27
N ASP A 604 -1.41 19.99 -40.64
CA ASP A 604 -2.08 18.82 -40.05
C ASP A 604 -1.50 18.41 -38.69
N LYS A 605 -0.31 18.91 -38.33
CA LYS A 605 0.46 18.47 -37.15
C LYS A 605 0.85 19.60 -36.21
N ALA A 606 0.80 20.84 -36.69
CA ALA A 606 1.22 22.01 -35.93
C ALA A 606 0.20 23.14 -36.04
N ILE A 607 -0.06 23.79 -34.92
CA ILE A 607 -0.84 25.01 -34.86
C ILE A 607 -0.08 26.10 -34.11
N MET A 608 -0.47 27.34 -34.37
CA MET A 608 -0.06 28.50 -33.59
C MET A 608 -1.26 29.00 -32.79
N TYR A 609 -1.16 29.07 -31.46
CA TYR A 609 -2.27 29.63 -30.67
C TYR A 609 -2.34 31.16 -30.80
N GLY A 610 -1.23 31.79 -31.17
CA GLY A 610 -1.12 33.22 -31.46
C GLY A 610 0.27 33.77 -31.15
N PRO A 611 0.51 35.05 -31.46
CA PRO A 611 1.70 35.76 -31.03
C PRO A 611 1.64 36.07 -29.53
N LYS A 612 2.80 36.22 -28.90
CA LYS A 612 2.89 36.63 -27.49
C LYS A 612 3.09 38.12 -27.28
N TYR A 613 3.29 38.90 -28.34
CA TYR A 613 3.70 40.29 -28.21
C TYR A 613 2.74 41.15 -27.37
N MET A 614 1.43 40.88 -27.43
CA MET A 614 0.46 41.65 -26.63
C MET A 614 0.60 41.34 -25.14
N LEU A 615 0.99 40.10 -24.79
CA LEU A 615 1.29 39.71 -23.42
C LEU A 615 2.61 40.33 -22.98
N ASN A 616 3.65 40.32 -23.81
CA ASN A 616 4.92 41.00 -23.50
C ASN A 616 4.73 42.50 -23.31
N TRP A 617 3.87 43.13 -24.12
CA TRP A 617 3.55 44.55 -24.02
C TRP A 617 2.79 44.91 -22.74
N LEU A 618 1.74 44.14 -22.42
CA LEU A 618 0.80 44.47 -21.33
C LEU A 618 1.17 43.87 -19.97
N TYR A 619 1.86 42.72 -19.98
CA TYR A 619 2.03 41.86 -18.81
C TYR A 619 3.43 41.28 -18.68
N ASN A 620 4.47 42.03 -19.02
CA ASN A 620 5.83 41.65 -18.65
C ASN A 620 6.08 41.78 -17.13
N ASP A 621 7.18 41.19 -16.66
CA ASP A 621 7.62 41.21 -15.26
C ASP A 621 8.74 42.25 -14.98
N ASN A 622 8.77 43.34 -15.76
CA ASN A 622 9.89 44.30 -15.86
C ASN A 622 11.14 43.75 -16.56
N SER A 623 11.02 42.63 -17.28
CA SER A 623 12.02 42.17 -18.24
C SER A 623 11.44 42.12 -19.64
N LEU A 624 12.33 42.14 -20.64
CA LEU A 624 11.94 42.10 -22.05
C LEU A 624 11.27 40.78 -22.44
N SER A 625 11.74 39.65 -21.91
CA SER A 625 11.27 38.31 -22.32
C SER A 625 10.11 37.77 -21.52
N HIS A 626 10.05 38.03 -20.21
CA HIS A 626 9.20 37.24 -19.32
C HIS A 626 7.88 37.92 -19.00
N LEU A 627 6.88 37.07 -18.75
CA LEU A 627 5.54 37.49 -18.36
C LEU A 627 5.39 37.44 -16.84
N ASN A 628 4.67 38.42 -16.29
CA ASN A 628 4.21 38.36 -14.91
C ASN A 628 3.07 37.33 -14.76
N ALA A 629 2.61 37.12 -13.53
CA ALA A 629 1.58 36.13 -13.22
C ALA A 629 0.29 36.27 -14.05
N LYS A 630 -0.19 37.49 -14.30
CA LYS A 630 -1.39 37.72 -15.13
C LYS A 630 -1.14 37.30 -16.58
N GLY A 631 0.03 37.64 -17.11
CA GLY A 631 0.46 37.22 -18.44
C GLY A 631 0.55 35.70 -18.57
N LYS A 632 1.07 35.00 -17.55
CA LYS A 632 1.14 33.53 -17.51
C LYS A 632 -0.23 32.86 -17.49
N VAL A 633 -1.19 33.41 -16.73
CA VAL A 633 -2.58 32.92 -16.74
C VAL A 633 -3.18 33.09 -18.13
N LEU A 634 -3.11 34.29 -18.72
CA LEU A 634 -3.63 34.56 -20.06
C LEU A 634 -2.98 33.68 -21.13
N GLN A 635 -1.67 33.46 -21.05
CA GLN A 635 -0.95 32.54 -21.94
C GLN A 635 -1.56 31.13 -21.88
N GLY A 636 -1.84 30.62 -20.68
CA GLY A 636 -2.52 29.34 -20.50
C GLY A 636 -3.93 29.31 -21.10
N GLU A 637 -4.70 30.40 -20.95
CA GLU A 637 -6.06 30.51 -21.51
C GLU A 637 -6.06 30.54 -23.06
N TYR A 638 -5.16 31.30 -23.67
CA TYR A 638 -4.99 31.33 -25.13
C TYR A 638 -4.60 29.95 -25.68
N THR A 639 -3.65 29.29 -25.04
CA THR A 639 -3.23 27.93 -25.42
C THR A 639 -4.36 26.93 -25.26
N ALA A 640 -5.14 27.02 -24.18
CA ALA A 640 -6.28 26.13 -23.92
C ALA A 640 -7.37 26.29 -24.98
N GLN A 641 -7.69 27.53 -25.38
CA GLN A 641 -8.67 27.81 -26.42
C GLN A 641 -8.28 27.14 -27.74
N ALA A 642 -7.03 27.30 -28.18
CA ALA A 642 -6.53 26.72 -29.42
C ALA A 642 -6.53 25.18 -29.37
N ILE A 643 -6.04 24.59 -28.28
CA ILE A 643 -6.01 23.13 -28.09
C ILE A 643 -7.42 22.56 -28.04
N HIS A 644 -8.33 23.16 -27.28
CA HIS A 644 -9.71 22.72 -27.20
C HIS A 644 -10.39 22.76 -28.57
N TRP A 645 -10.27 23.89 -29.28
CA TRP A 645 -10.83 24.06 -30.62
C TRP A 645 -10.31 22.97 -31.57
N HIS A 646 -9.00 22.73 -31.59
CA HIS A 646 -8.39 21.85 -32.56
C HIS A 646 -8.55 20.36 -32.22
N LEU A 647 -8.56 19.96 -30.95
CA LEU A 647 -8.56 18.54 -30.56
C LEU A 647 -9.90 18.02 -30.02
N TYR A 648 -10.65 18.85 -29.29
CA TYR A 648 -11.75 18.38 -28.44
C TYR A 648 -13.13 18.92 -28.86
N ASN A 649 -13.19 20.09 -29.48
CA ASN A 649 -14.46 20.66 -29.92
C ASN A 649 -15.07 19.81 -31.04
N ALA A 650 -16.28 19.29 -30.83
CA ALA A 650 -16.92 18.38 -31.77
C ALA A 650 -17.18 18.96 -33.17
N GLU A 651 -17.41 20.27 -33.28
CA GLU A 651 -17.74 20.94 -34.55
C GLU A 651 -16.51 21.54 -35.23
N LYS A 652 -15.52 21.93 -34.44
CA LYS A 652 -14.39 22.76 -34.87
C LYS A 652 -13.05 22.02 -34.92
N LYS A 653 -13.02 20.75 -34.49
CA LYS A 653 -11.81 19.91 -34.48
C LYS A 653 -11.04 20.01 -35.80
N GLY A 654 -9.73 20.19 -35.73
CA GLY A 654 -8.85 20.27 -36.90
C GLY A 654 -8.85 21.61 -37.64
N THR A 655 -9.64 22.60 -37.22
CA THR A 655 -9.83 23.86 -38.01
C THR A 655 -9.18 25.10 -37.41
N TRP A 656 -8.47 24.98 -36.29
CA TRP A 656 -7.79 26.15 -35.70
C TRP A 656 -6.63 26.62 -36.57
N THR A 657 -6.65 27.90 -36.96
CA THR A 657 -5.62 28.51 -37.81
C THR A 657 -4.79 29.59 -37.11
N GLY A 658 -5.30 30.20 -36.03
CA GLY A 658 -4.82 31.49 -35.54
C GLY A 658 -5.18 32.65 -36.48
N LEU A 659 -4.93 33.91 -36.09
CA LEU A 659 -5.05 35.05 -37.00
C LEU A 659 -3.73 35.22 -37.77
N LYS A 660 -3.70 34.82 -39.04
CA LYS A 660 -2.49 34.86 -39.88
C LYS A 660 -2.84 35.16 -41.33
N VAL A 661 -1.87 35.63 -42.10
CA VAL A 661 -2.01 35.80 -43.55
C VAL A 661 -1.95 34.42 -44.22
N ASN A 662 -2.95 34.11 -45.03
CA ASN A 662 -3.04 32.90 -45.82
C ASN A 662 -2.48 33.11 -47.24
N SER A 663 -2.72 34.27 -47.85
CA SER A 663 -2.15 34.60 -49.16
C SER A 663 -1.92 36.09 -49.32
N LEU A 664 -0.94 36.45 -50.16
CA LEU A 664 -0.63 37.83 -50.56
C LEU A 664 -0.79 37.97 -52.07
N THR A 665 -1.52 39.00 -52.53
CA THR A 665 -1.61 39.37 -53.95
C THR A 665 -1.19 40.81 -54.13
N VAL A 666 -0.31 41.07 -55.11
CA VAL A 666 0.17 42.43 -55.43
C VAL A 666 -0.31 42.82 -56.82
N SER A 667 -1.00 43.96 -56.93
CA SER A 667 -1.49 44.51 -58.19
C SER A 667 -1.18 46.01 -58.25
N GLY A 668 -0.17 46.38 -59.04
CA GLY A 668 0.32 47.75 -59.09
C GLY A 668 0.86 48.19 -57.73
N ASN A 669 0.28 49.25 -57.16
CA ASN A 669 0.61 49.78 -55.84
C ASN A 669 -0.27 49.23 -54.71
N ILE A 670 -1.11 48.23 -54.98
CA ILE A 670 -1.99 47.61 -53.97
C ILE A 670 -1.48 46.22 -53.63
N ALA A 671 -1.42 45.90 -52.34
CA ALA A 671 -1.23 44.56 -51.82
C ALA A 671 -2.43 44.14 -50.98
N ASP A 672 -3.03 43.00 -51.31
CA ASP A 672 -4.12 42.38 -50.55
C ASP A 672 -3.59 41.17 -49.79
N LEU A 673 -3.70 41.22 -48.46
CA LEU A 673 -3.35 40.14 -47.56
C LEU A 673 -4.64 39.45 -47.11
N LEU A 674 -4.96 38.31 -47.71
CA LEU A 674 -6.08 37.47 -47.26
C LEU A 674 -5.67 36.75 -45.98
N CYS A 675 -6.44 36.88 -44.91
CA CYS A 675 -6.15 36.25 -43.63
C CYS A 675 -7.11 35.11 -43.29
N ASP A 676 -6.58 34.12 -42.58
CA ASP A 676 -7.39 33.23 -41.75
C ASP A 676 -7.83 34.00 -40.51
N VAL A 677 -9.13 33.98 -40.20
CA VAL A 677 -9.70 34.75 -39.09
C VAL A 677 -10.57 33.85 -38.21
N PRO A 678 -10.06 33.39 -37.04
CA PRO A 678 -10.81 32.47 -36.18
C PRO A 678 -12.19 33.01 -35.78
N TYR A 679 -12.27 34.31 -35.48
CA TYR A 679 -13.54 35.02 -35.27
C TYR A 679 -13.62 36.27 -36.14
N ALA A 680 -14.20 36.16 -37.33
CA ALA A 680 -14.40 37.31 -38.22
C ALA A 680 -15.33 38.38 -37.60
N PRO A 681 -15.16 39.67 -37.95
CA PRO A 681 -14.14 40.24 -38.84
C PRO A 681 -12.81 40.60 -38.15
N ILE A 682 -11.81 40.95 -38.95
CA ILE A 682 -10.60 41.67 -38.52
C ILE A 682 -10.99 43.08 -38.05
N VAL A 683 -10.38 43.50 -36.96
CA VAL A 683 -10.51 44.84 -36.38
C VAL A 683 -9.12 45.47 -36.28
N ILE A 684 -9.02 46.71 -36.76
CA ILE A 684 -7.87 47.59 -36.49
C ILE A 684 -8.08 48.21 -35.12
N ASP A 685 -7.32 47.76 -34.13
CA ASP A 685 -7.38 48.20 -32.74
C ASP A 685 -6.12 48.98 -32.37
N THR A 686 -6.21 50.31 -32.46
CA THR A 686 -5.14 51.24 -32.11
C THR A 686 -5.15 51.63 -30.62
N THR A 687 -6.09 51.10 -29.83
CA THR A 687 -6.34 51.56 -28.45
C THR A 687 -5.93 50.54 -27.39
N PHE A 688 -6.05 49.25 -27.66
CA PHE A 688 -5.90 48.23 -26.64
C PHE A 688 -4.44 47.98 -26.23
N ILE A 689 -3.51 48.01 -27.18
CA ILE A 689 -2.06 47.85 -26.94
C ILE A 689 -1.31 49.17 -27.22
N ALA A 690 -1.20 49.58 -28.49
CA ALA A 690 -0.67 50.86 -28.95
C ALA A 690 -0.97 51.03 -30.44
N ASP A 691 -1.00 52.27 -30.91
CA ASP A 691 -0.99 52.61 -32.34
C ASP A 691 0.46 52.58 -32.84
N CYS A 692 0.81 51.58 -33.64
CA CYS A 692 2.13 51.46 -34.26
C CYS A 692 2.13 52.05 -35.67
N LEU A 693 3.30 52.56 -36.11
CA LEU A 693 3.45 53.13 -37.45
C LEU A 693 2.93 52.16 -38.51
N ASN A 694 2.07 52.66 -39.40
CA ASN A 694 1.43 51.86 -40.45
C ASN A 694 0.75 50.59 -39.91
N GLN A 695 0.20 50.63 -38.69
CA GLN A 695 -0.51 49.52 -38.03
C GLN A 695 0.32 48.23 -37.88
N GLY A 696 1.65 48.32 -38.02
CA GLY A 696 2.56 47.18 -37.97
C GLY A 696 3.12 46.78 -39.34
N ILE A 697 2.71 47.40 -40.44
CA ILE A 697 3.08 47.00 -41.80
C ILE A 697 4.25 47.84 -42.34
N SER A 698 5.28 47.17 -42.84
CA SER A 698 6.40 47.80 -43.55
C SER A 698 6.97 46.90 -44.64
N LEU A 699 7.88 47.45 -45.46
CA LEU A 699 8.67 46.68 -46.42
C LEU A 699 10.12 46.60 -45.95
N GLU A 700 10.71 45.41 -45.97
CA GLU A 700 12.08 45.16 -45.48
C GLU A 700 13.13 46.03 -46.20
N LYS A 701 13.05 46.13 -47.52
CA LYS A 701 13.98 46.93 -48.35
C LYS A 701 13.49 48.35 -48.59
N ASN A 702 12.35 48.74 -47.99
CA ASN A 702 11.72 50.05 -48.18
C ASN A 702 11.52 50.42 -49.66
N SER A 703 11.17 49.45 -50.52
CA SER A 703 11.03 49.71 -51.96
C SER A 703 9.86 50.65 -52.29
N ALA A 704 8.85 50.73 -51.43
CA ALA A 704 7.71 51.64 -51.48
C ALA A 704 7.26 52.06 -50.07
N ALA A 705 6.47 53.13 -49.96
CA ALA A 705 5.94 53.66 -48.70
C ALA A 705 4.44 53.38 -48.57
N VAL A 706 4.00 52.92 -47.39
CA VAL A 706 2.58 52.70 -47.09
C VAL A 706 1.83 54.03 -47.06
N GLN A 707 0.74 54.14 -47.80
CA GLN A 707 -0.15 55.29 -47.88
C GLN A 707 -1.44 55.08 -47.07
N SER A 708 -2.05 53.91 -47.19
CA SER A 708 -3.30 53.58 -46.51
C SER A 708 -3.40 52.09 -46.21
N ILE A 709 -4.14 51.76 -45.14
CA ILE A 709 -4.49 50.39 -44.79
C ILE A 709 -5.98 50.34 -44.49
N THR A 710 -6.68 49.38 -45.09
CA THR A 710 -8.12 49.17 -44.91
C THR A 710 -8.45 47.69 -44.75
N ILE A 711 -9.57 47.40 -44.08
CA ILE A 711 -10.12 46.04 -44.02
C ILE A 711 -11.20 45.90 -45.10
N VAL A 712 -11.03 44.92 -45.97
CA VAL A 712 -11.97 44.56 -47.04
C VAL A 712 -12.61 43.21 -46.69
N ASP A 713 -13.93 43.10 -46.88
CA ASP A 713 -14.73 41.89 -46.65
C ASP A 713 -14.60 41.23 -45.27
N GLY A 714 -14.00 41.94 -44.30
CA GLY A 714 -13.79 41.48 -42.94
C GLY A 714 -12.60 40.53 -42.74
N ASN A 715 -11.89 40.13 -43.80
CA ASN A 715 -10.77 39.18 -43.73
C ASN A 715 -9.57 39.53 -44.63
N ILE A 716 -9.63 40.62 -45.40
CA ILE A 716 -8.53 41.09 -46.23
C ILE A 716 -7.97 42.37 -45.64
N ILE A 717 -6.67 42.39 -45.35
CA ILE A 717 -5.93 43.62 -45.05
C ILE A 717 -5.41 44.15 -46.38
N ARG A 718 -5.99 45.26 -46.86
CA ARG A 718 -5.54 45.94 -48.08
C ARG A 718 -4.56 47.04 -47.72
N VAL A 719 -3.37 46.98 -48.31
CA VAL A 719 -2.30 47.96 -48.16
C VAL A 719 -2.12 48.69 -49.49
N GLU A 720 -2.24 50.01 -49.47
CA GLU A 720 -1.94 50.87 -50.61
C GLU A 720 -0.57 51.52 -50.41
N PHE A 721 0.26 51.46 -51.44
CA PHE A 721 1.59 52.06 -51.48
C PHE A 721 1.64 53.29 -52.40
N ASP A 722 2.67 54.12 -52.25
CA ASP A 722 2.93 55.29 -53.12
C ASP A 722 3.28 54.90 -54.57
N LYS A 723 3.84 53.72 -54.75
CA LYS A 723 4.19 53.10 -56.03
C LYS A 723 4.22 51.58 -55.89
N ALA A 724 4.38 50.87 -57.00
CA ALA A 724 4.52 49.42 -56.96
C ALA A 724 5.75 49.01 -56.12
N PRO A 725 5.59 48.14 -55.11
CA PRO A 725 6.72 47.58 -54.36
C PRO A 725 7.57 46.67 -55.25
N ALA A 726 8.87 46.57 -54.94
CA ALA A 726 9.77 45.71 -55.70
C ALA A 726 9.44 44.22 -55.45
N SER A 727 9.49 43.40 -56.51
CA SER A 727 9.14 41.98 -56.43
C SER A 727 10.09 41.16 -55.55
N ASP A 728 11.31 41.64 -55.34
CA ASP A 728 12.32 41.03 -54.48
C ASP A 728 12.30 41.57 -53.03
N ASP A 729 11.36 42.46 -52.70
CA ASP A 729 11.12 42.94 -51.35
C ASP A 729 10.25 41.96 -50.53
N TYR A 730 10.10 42.25 -49.25
CA TYR A 730 9.32 41.46 -48.30
C TYR A 730 8.40 42.36 -47.47
N MET A 731 7.15 41.95 -47.34
CA MET A 731 6.19 42.51 -46.40
C MET A 731 6.54 42.05 -44.99
N LEU A 732 6.82 43.00 -44.10
CA LEU A 732 7.03 42.75 -42.68
C LEU A 732 5.76 43.08 -41.90
N ILE A 733 5.34 42.16 -41.04
CA ILE A 733 4.16 42.30 -40.18
C ILE A 733 4.57 42.34 -38.71
N GLY A 734 4.32 43.48 -38.08
CA GLY A 734 4.46 43.72 -36.65
C GLY A 734 5.78 44.32 -36.18
N PHE A 735 6.64 44.78 -37.09
CA PHE A 735 8.00 45.20 -36.78
C PHE A 735 8.24 46.73 -36.88
N THR A 736 7.18 47.53 -36.91
CA THR A 736 7.26 49.00 -37.01
C THR A 736 7.13 49.73 -35.67
N ASN A 737 6.87 49.00 -34.58
CA ASN A 737 6.65 49.61 -33.28
C ASN A 737 7.93 50.24 -32.72
N THR A 738 7.80 51.48 -32.25
CA THR A 738 8.86 52.22 -31.56
C THR A 738 8.41 52.69 -30.17
N ALA A 739 7.15 52.50 -29.82
CA ALA A 739 6.62 52.88 -28.53
C ALA A 739 7.16 51.95 -27.43
N LEU A 740 7.30 52.50 -26.22
CA LEU A 740 7.69 51.75 -25.04
C LEU A 740 6.46 51.16 -24.35
N SER A 741 6.56 49.90 -23.94
CA SER A 741 5.63 49.28 -22.99
C SER A 741 5.69 50.00 -21.64
N SER A 742 4.76 49.68 -20.73
CA SER A 742 4.74 50.24 -19.38
C SER A 742 6.04 50.04 -18.59
N SER A 743 6.86 49.08 -19.00
CA SER A 743 8.12 48.72 -18.35
C SER A 743 9.35 49.18 -19.14
N GLY A 744 9.18 50.03 -20.14
CA GLY A 744 10.29 50.66 -20.87
C GLY A 744 10.91 49.78 -21.98
N HIS A 745 10.20 48.77 -22.46
CA HIS A 745 10.68 47.88 -23.52
C HIS A 745 9.90 48.06 -24.83
N VAL A 746 10.60 47.99 -25.97
CA VAL A 746 9.97 47.91 -27.30
C VAL A 746 9.79 46.45 -27.66
N CYS A 747 8.55 46.07 -27.95
CA CYS A 747 8.20 44.75 -28.48
C CYS A 747 7.62 44.92 -29.90
N PRO A 748 7.74 43.91 -30.78
CA PRO A 748 6.92 43.82 -32.00
C PRO A 748 5.45 44.04 -31.66
N LEU A 749 4.66 44.70 -32.52
CA LEU A 749 3.21 44.89 -32.34
C LEU A 749 2.53 45.05 -33.70
N THR A 750 1.33 44.51 -33.84
CA THR A 750 0.39 44.86 -34.92
C THR A 750 -0.87 45.46 -34.31
N CYS A 751 -1.59 46.30 -35.05
CA CYS A 751 -2.91 46.78 -34.63
C CYS A 751 -4.05 45.82 -35.04
N PHE A 752 -3.76 44.64 -35.60
CA PHE A 752 -4.79 43.76 -36.14
C PHE A 752 -5.11 42.65 -35.14
N ARG A 753 -6.41 42.51 -34.86
CA ARG A 753 -6.96 41.40 -34.12
C ARG A 753 -8.27 40.94 -34.73
N ASP A 754 -8.73 39.78 -34.30
CA ASP A 754 -10.05 39.29 -34.66
C ASP A 754 -11.15 39.83 -33.71
N SER A 755 -12.38 39.35 -33.90
CA SER A 755 -13.56 39.72 -33.12
C SER A 755 -13.96 38.64 -32.10
N SER A 756 -12.98 37.94 -31.52
CA SER A 756 -13.24 36.89 -30.52
C SER A 756 -14.16 37.38 -29.40
N PRO A 757 -15.26 36.64 -29.10
CA PRO A 757 -16.13 36.97 -27.99
C PRO A 757 -15.62 36.42 -26.64
N ILE A 758 -14.51 35.68 -26.66
CA ILE A 758 -13.99 34.98 -25.50
C ILE A 758 -13.38 35.97 -24.51
N LYS A 759 -13.61 35.73 -23.22
CA LYS A 759 -13.11 36.54 -22.12
C LYS A 759 -12.30 35.66 -21.17
N SER A 760 -11.27 36.24 -20.58
CA SER A 760 -10.48 35.65 -19.51
C SER A 760 -11.38 35.35 -18.32
N ARG A 761 -11.13 34.21 -17.69
CA ARG A 761 -11.86 33.73 -16.51
C ARG A 761 -11.36 34.37 -15.22
N TRP A 762 -10.10 34.79 -15.20
CA TRP A 762 -9.43 35.26 -13.98
C TRP A 762 -8.90 36.68 -14.07
N ILE A 763 -8.53 37.15 -15.26
CA ILE A 763 -7.85 38.44 -15.41
C ILE A 763 -8.85 39.50 -15.84
N THR A 764 -8.88 40.60 -15.10
CA THR A 764 -9.61 41.81 -15.45
C THR A 764 -8.66 42.94 -15.82
N ARG A 765 -9.06 43.79 -16.77
CA ARG A 765 -8.41 45.04 -17.13
C ARG A 765 -9.46 46.16 -17.11
N ASN A 766 -9.16 47.25 -16.42
CA ASN A 766 -10.09 48.37 -16.22
C ASN A 766 -11.46 47.91 -15.66
N ASN A 767 -11.44 47.00 -14.69
CA ASN A 767 -12.60 46.38 -14.05
C ASN A 767 -13.49 45.52 -14.97
N GLU A 768 -13.10 45.28 -16.22
CA GLU A 768 -13.78 44.37 -17.15
C GLU A 768 -12.95 43.10 -17.37
N PRO A 769 -13.57 41.93 -17.61
CA PRO A 769 -12.84 40.72 -17.98
C PRO A 769 -11.97 40.96 -19.22
N PHE A 770 -10.72 40.51 -19.17
CA PHE A 770 -9.78 40.71 -20.25
C PHE A 770 -10.25 39.96 -21.51
N PRO A 771 -10.40 40.62 -22.67
CA PRO A 771 -10.82 39.94 -23.90
C PRO A 771 -9.69 39.06 -24.46
N LEU A 772 -10.01 37.83 -24.85
CA LEU A 772 -9.09 36.89 -25.50
C LEU A 772 -9.20 37.01 -27.02
N TYR A 773 -8.74 38.14 -27.55
CA TYR A 773 -8.65 38.38 -28.99
C TYR A 773 -7.49 37.62 -29.61
N ASN A 774 -7.68 37.04 -30.80
CA ASN A 774 -6.57 36.50 -31.56
C ASN A 774 -5.92 37.64 -32.35
N TRP A 775 -4.64 37.87 -32.08
CA TRP A 775 -3.87 38.94 -32.70
C TRP A 775 -3.12 38.43 -33.92
N LEU A 776 -2.91 39.29 -34.92
CA LEU A 776 -2.25 38.91 -36.16
C LEU A 776 -0.80 38.51 -35.88
N CYS A 777 -0.44 37.30 -36.31
CA CYS A 777 0.91 36.78 -36.17
C CYS A 777 1.94 37.67 -36.87
N LEU A 778 3.14 37.71 -36.29
CA LEU A 778 4.31 38.35 -36.88
C LEU A 778 4.77 37.56 -38.11
N ASP A 779 5.20 38.25 -39.15
CA ASP A 779 5.45 37.60 -40.44
C ASP A 779 6.44 38.33 -41.33
N ARG A 780 6.96 37.61 -42.32
CA ARG A 780 7.82 38.08 -43.39
C ARG A 780 7.42 37.39 -44.69
N LEU A 781 6.69 38.10 -45.54
CA LEU A 781 6.10 37.53 -46.76
C LEU A 781 6.79 38.06 -48.01
N PRO A 782 7.22 37.21 -48.96
CA PRO A 782 7.78 37.68 -50.22
C PRO A 782 6.71 38.39 -51.04
N MET A 783 7.07 39.51 -51.69
CA MET A 783 6.13 40.26 -52.54
C MET A 783 5.66 39.48 -53.78
N THR A 784 6.27 38.33 -54.08
CA THR A 784 5.78 37.38 -55.08
C THR A 784 4.50 36.67 -54.68
N GLY A 785 4.19 36.59 -53.38
CA GLY A 785 3.07 35.84 -52.82
C GLY A 785 3.32 34.33 -52.66
N GLU A 786 4.52 33.83 -52.96
CA GLU A 786 4.88 32.42 -52.85
C GLU A 786 5.44 32.09 -51.45
N PHE A 787 4.64 31.47 -50.58
CA PHE A 787 5.07 31.04 -49.23
C PHE A 787 4.22 29.93 -48.63
#